data_AF-A0A2K3NMU2-F1
#
_entry.id   AF-A0A2K3NMU2-F1
#
_cell.length_a   1.000
_cell.length_b   1.000
_cell.length_c   1.000
_cell.angle_alpha   90.00
_cell.angle_beta   90.00
_cell.angle_gamma   90.00
#
_symmetry.space_group_name_H-M   'P 1'
#
loop_
_entity.id
_entity.type
_entity.pdbx_description
1 polymer ?
#
loop_
_entity_poly.entity_id
_entity_poly.type
_entity_poly.pdbx_seq_one_letter_code
_entity_poly.pdbx_strand_id
1 'polypeptide(L)'
;MIEEHLESSNPYSNSNSIHEQLTLEQKFQIVTSVAEECIGENDLLNLLASKHQPVCYDGFEPSGQMHIAQGVMKTINVKKLISAGCHVKILIADWCAKLNNKMGGDLTKIETVGRYMIEIWKAIGMDLEGGKVEFLWSSKEINARADEYWPLVLDIALNNSVNKIISCSEIMGRIEKDELTAAQIIYPCMQCADIFFHKVDICQLGMDQRKVNVLAREYCDNIKRTSKPIILSHHMLPGLQGQDKMSKSDPSFSSIFMDDDEAKVIDKIKKAYCPPKIVEGNPCLDYIKYVVLPWFNEFTVERNVDNGGNKTYKSFEELVVDYESGQIHPGDLKPSLSKSLNKILEPVREHFKKNTYANNLQKSVKAYGVTKKDKHAKPKSVKACGVTKAMEAPAAEALKLLSVSESSNSNKDQLTLEQKFEIVKSVGEECIQENELRNLIAKKPIIFCYDGFEPSGRMHIAQGIMKTLNVNKLISADCRVKIWIADWFAKLNNKMGGDLGKIETVGRYMIEIWKAIGMDLGGGKVEFLWSSKEINARADEYWPLVLDIASNNSLNRIIRCSQIMGRSEKDELTAAQIIYPCMQCADIFFLKADICQLGMDQRKVNVLAREYCDVIKRKNKPIILSHHMLPGLQEGQEKMSKSDPSSSIFMDDEEAAVHEKIQKAFCPPKIVEQNPCLEYIQYIVLPWFNEFTVERGADNGGNKTFKSFEELVVDYESGELHPYDLKLALSKSLNTILQPVRELLRKDGIAKELSKCVKAYRITK
;
A
#
# COMPACT_ATOMS: atom_id res chain seq x y z
N MET A 1 -64.81 28.93 -21.05
CA MET A 1 -64.70 27.92 -22.12
C MET A 1 -63.22 27.75 -22.44
N ILE A 2 -62.80 26.54 -22.82
CA ILE A 2 -61.41 26.17 -23.15
C ILE A 2 -60.44 26.29 -21.96
N GLU A 3 -60.40 25.24 -21.16
CA GLU A 3 -59.16 24.75 -20.51
C GLU A 3 -59.17 23.23 -20.69
N GLU A 4 -58.29 22.72 -21.55
CA GLU A 4 -58.12 21.27 -21.73
C GLU A 4 -56.69 20.94 -22.20
N HIS A 5 -56.18 19.81 -21.70
CA HIS A 5 -55.02 19.06 -22.21
C HIS A 5 -53.65 19.77 -22.19
N LEU A 6 -52.85 19.50 -21.16
CA LEU A 6 -51.38 19.43 -21.28
C LEU A 6 -50.73 18.48 -20.26
N GLU A 7 -51.30 17.29 -20.07
CA GLU A 7 -50.61 16.20 -19.36
C GLU A 7 -49.53 15.59 -20.27
N SER A 8 -48.27 15.73 -19.88
CA SER A 8 -47.14 15.12 -20.59
C SER A 8 -46.87 13.71 -20.06
N SER A 9 -46.95 12.72 -20.93
CA SER A 9 -46.87 11.30 -20.57
C SER A 9 -45.49 10.90 -20.05
N ASN A 10 -45.41 10.59 -18.75
CA ASN A 10 -44.31 9.84 -18.16
C ASN A 10 -44.56 8.33 -18.38
N PRO A 11 -43.70 7.60 -19.12
CA PRO A 11 -43.93 6.18 -19.42
C PRO A 11 -43.97 5.24 -18.21
N TYR A 12 -43.59 5.72 -17.02
CA TYR A 12 -43.49 4.90 -15.80
C TYR A 12 -44.55 5.21 -14.73
N SER A 13 -45.43 6.18 -14.94
CA SER A 13 -46.52 6.49 -14.01
C SER A 13 -47.82 5.77 -14.39
N ASN A 14 -47.87 4.45 -14.17
CA ASN A 14 -49.09 3.67 -14.36
C ASN A 14 -49.38 2.80 -13.12
N SER A 15 -49.96 3.42 -12.10
CA SER A 15 -50.21 2.82 -10.79
C SER A 15 -51.48 1.97 -10.78
N ASN A 16 -51.42 0.77 -11.37
CA ASN A 16 -52.21 -0.41 -10.99
C ASN A 16 -51.87 -1.61 -11.92
N SER A 17 -50.95 -2.46 -11.50
CA SER A 17 -50.87 -3.83 -12.01
C SER A 17 -50.40 -4.79 -10.91
N ILE A 18 -50.82 -6.05 -11.03
CA ILE A 18 -50.20 -7.15 -10.28
C ILE A 18 -48.76 -7.26 -10.80
N HIS A 19 -47.76 -7.14 -9.93
CA HIS A 19 -46.35 -7.29 -10.33
C HIS A 19 -46.10 -8.72 -10.82
N GLU A 20 -46.12 -8.91 -12.14
CA GLU A 20 -45.76 -10.15 -12.80
C GLU A 20 -44.31 -10.49 -12.46
N GLN A 21 -44.10 -11.59 -11.75
CA GLN A 21 -42.82 -11.92 -11.16
C GLN A 21 -41.91 -12.50 -12.25
N LEU A 22 -40.90 -11.73 -12.68
CA LEU A 22 -39.98 -12.14 -13.74
C LEU A 22 -39.42 -13.56 -13.50
N THR A 23 -39.58 -14.41 -14.51
CA THR A 23 -39.01 -15.76 -14.52
C THR A 23 -37.49 -15.72 -14.45
N LEU A 24 -36.88 -16.83 -14.00
CA LEU A 24 -35.42 -16.95 -13.94
C LEU A 24 -34.75 -16.67 -15.30
N GLU A 25 -35.36 -17.14 -16.39
CA GLU A 25 -34.89 -16.93 -17.76
C GLU A 25 -34.94 -15.45 -18.15
N GLN A 26 -36.07 -14.76 -17.91
CA GLN A 26 -36.18 -13.31 -18.17
C GLN A 26 -35.16 -12.51 -17.35
N LYS A 27 -34.95 -12.87 -16.07
CA LYS A 27 -33.91 -12.24 -15.24
C LYS A 27 -32.52 -12.46 -15.81
N PHE A 28 -32.19 -13.70 -16.20
CA PHE A 28 -30.90 -14.03 -16.79
C PHE A 28 -30.65 -13.23 -18.08
N GLN A 29 -31.61 -13.21 -19.00
CA GLN A 29 -31.53 -12.44 -20.25
C GLN A 29 -31.38 -10.93 -20.00
N ILE A 30 -32.14 -10.35 -19.06
CA ILE A 30 -32.00 -8.93 -18.71
C ILE A 30 -30.60 -8.64 -18.14
N VAL A 31 -30.10 -9.49 -17.24
CA VAL A 31 -28.79 -9.32 -16.59
C VAL A 31 -27.61 -9.57 -17.53
N THR A 32 -27.67 -10.55 -18.45
CA THR A 32 -26.61 -10.71 -19.45
C THR A 32 -26.64 -9.58 -20.48
N SER A 33 -27.81 -8.99 -20.80
CA SER A 33 -27.95 -7.87 -21.74
C SER A 33 -27.33 -6.53 -21.30
N VAL A 34 -26.63 -6.46 -20.16
CA VAL A 34 -25.78 -5.30 -19.78
C VAL A 34 -24.30 -5.51 -20.09
N ALA A 35 -23.91 -6.71 -20.53
CA ALA A 35 -22.53 -7.13 -20.73
C ALA A 35 -22.21 -7.41 -22.21
N GLU A 36 -20.94 -7.26 -22.55
CA GLU A 36 -20.30 -7.84 -23.75
C GLU A 36 -19.76 -9.24 -23.45
N GLU A 37 -19.38 -9.51 -22.19
CA GLU A 37 -18.86 -10.80 -21.73
C GLU A 37 -19.40 -11.15 -20.33
N CYS A 38 -19.84 -12.40 -20.16
CA CYS A 38 -20.14 -13.00 -18.85
C CYS A 38 -19.13 -14.10 -18.48
N ILE A 39 -18.45 -13.96 -17.34
CA ILE A 39 -17.59 -15.01 -16.78
C ILE A 39 -18.27 -15.60 -15.55
N GLY A 40 -18.77 -16.83 -15.71
CA GLY A 40 -19.53 -17.56 -14.68
C GLY A 40 -21.04 -17.63 -14.96
N GLU A 41 -21.48 -17.84 -16.20
CA GLU A 41 -22.91 -17.93 -16.55
C GLU A 41 -23.68 -18.99 -15.75
N ASN A 42 -23.07 -20.17 -15.54
CA ASN A 42 -23.62 -21.21 -14.67
C ASN A 42 -23.70 -20.77 -13.20
N ASP A 43 -22.72 -19.99 -12.72
CA ASP A 43 -22.74 -19.41 -11.37
C ASP A 43 -23.89 -18.37 -11.26
N LEU A 44 -24.11 -17.59 -12.33
CA LEU A 44 -25.12 -16.55 -12.43
C LEU A 44 -26.55 -17.09 -12.43
N LEU A 45 -26.85 -18.15 -13.19
CA LEU A 45 -28.16 -18.82 -13.14
C LEU A 45 -28.50 -19.31 -11.73
N ASN A 46 -27.53 -19.95 -11.06
CA ASN A 46 -27.70 -20.41 -9.67
C ASN A 46 -27.86 -19.24 -8.69
N LEU A 47 -27.13 -18.13 -8.88
CA LEU A 47 -27.27 -16.91 -8.08
C LEU A 47 -28.65 -16.26 -8.22
N LEU A 48 -29.14 -16.09 -9.46
CA LEU A 48 -30.45 -15.49 -9.76
C LEU A 48 -31.63 -16.36 -9.28
N ALA A 49 -31.43 -17.67 -9.16
CA ALA A 49 -32.41 -18.61 -8.61
C ALA A 49 -32.42 -18.61 -7.07
N SER A 50 -31.26 -18.46 -6.41
CA SER A 50 -31.10 -18.66 -4.97
C SER A 50 -31.06 -17.37 -4.13
N LYS A 51 -30.62 -16.24 -4.70
CA LYS A 51 -30.46 -14.97 -3.98
C LYS A 51 -31.47 -13.93 -4.48
N HIS A 52 -32.40 -13.54 -3.60
CA HIS A 52 -33.47 -12.59 -3.93
C HIS A 52 -32.96 -11.21 -4.39
N GLN A 53 -31.85 -10.74 -3.82
CA GLN A 53 -31.16 -9.51 -4.21
C GLN A 53 -29.65 -9.78 -4.39
N PRO A 54 -29.20 -10.08 -5.62
CA PRO A 54 -27.79 -10.07 -5.98
C PRO A 54 -27.21 -8.66 -5.86
N VAL A 55 -25.97 -8.56 -5.40
CA VAL A 55 -25.21 -7.32 -5.25
C VAL A 55 -24.34 -7.13 -6.48
N CYS A 56 -24.77 -6.21 -7.34
CA CYS A 56 -23.98 -5.69 -8.46
C CYS A 56 -23.11 -4.52 -8.01
N TYR A 57 -21.96 -4.31 -8.65
CA TYR A 57 -21.04 -3.22 -8.31
C TYR A 57 -20.36 -2.62 -9.55
N ASP A 58 -20.15 -1.31 -9.52
CA ASP A 58 -19.19 -0.60 -10.39
C ASP A 58 -18.49 0.54 -9.61
N GLY A 59 -17.25 0.87 -10.00
CA GLY A 59 -16.37 1.80 -9.28
C GLY A 59 -15.77 2.86 -10.19
N PHE A 60 -15.80 4.13 -9.75
CA PHE A 60 -15.45 5.27 -10.58
C PHE A 60 -14.42 6.19 -9.92
N GLU A 61 -13.27 6.41 -10.60
CA GLU A 61 -12.31 7.47 -10.24
C GLU A 61 -12.92 8.86 -10.49
N PRO A 62 -13.04 9.74 -9.47
CA PRO A 62 -13.47 11.13 -9.68
C PRO A 62 -12.38 11.97 -10.37
N SER A 63 -12.42 11.93 -11.71
CA SER A 63 -11.28 12.22 -12.60
C SER A 63 -11.46 13.47 -13.49
N GLY A 64 -12.57 14.20 -13.34
CA GLY A 64 -12.92 15.40 -14.11
C GLY A 64 -14.37 15.32 -14.59
N GLN A 65 -14.73 16.07 -15.64
CA GLN A 65 -16.05 15.96 -16.28
C GLN A 65 -16.40 14.50 -16.62
N MET A 66 -17.67 14.20 -16.53
CA MET A 66 -18.25 12.86 -16.66
C MET A 66 -18.70 12.65 -18.11
N HIS A 67 -18.23 11.60 -18.76
CA HIS A 67 -18.60 11.31 -20.16
C HIS A 67 -19.86 10.45 -20.26
N ILE A 68 -20.51 10.44 -21.42
CA ILE A 68 -21.86 9.89 -21.59
C ILE A 68 -22.01 8.42 -21.17
N ALA A 69 -20.98 7.58 -21.35
CA ALA A 69 -21.00 6.21 -20.86
C ALA A 69 -21.02 6.09 -19.33
N GLN A 70 -20.31 6.97 -18.60
CA GLN A 70 -20.35 7.00 -17.13
C GLN A 70 -21.72 7.42 -16.60
N GLY A 71 -22.44 8.29 -17.32
CA GLY A 71 -23.78 8.74 -16.96
C GLY A 71 -24.90 7.87 -17.54
N VAL A 72 -25.24 8.08 -18.81
CA VAL A 72 -26.41 7.48 -19.47
C VAL A 72 -26.29 5.96 -19.61
N MET A 73 -25.22 5.46 -20.21
CA MET A 73 -25.06 4.01 -20.46
C MET A 73 -25.03 3.21 -19.16
N LYS A 74 -24.32 3.72 -18.13
CA LYS A 74 -24.39 3.14 -16.79
C LYS A 74 -25.80 3.22 -16.20
N THR A 75 -26.53 4.31 -16.35
CA THR A 75 -27.92 4.41 -15.86
C THR A 75 -28.87 3.43 -16.54
N ILE A 76 -28.71 3.17 -17.83
CA ILE A 76 -29.43 2.12 -18.57
C ILE A 76 -29.13 0.74 -17.96
N ASN A 77 -27.84 0.41 -17.79
CA ASN A 77 -27.43 -0.88 -17.22
C ASN A 77 -27.91 -1.05 -15.77
N VAL A 78 -27.81 -0.01 -14.94
CA VAL A 78 -28.31 -0.02 -13.56
C VAL A 78 -29.83 -0.26 -13.51
N LYS A 79 -30.61 0.37 -14.39
CA LYS A 79 -32.07 0.14 -14.48
C LYS A 79 -32.42 -1.29 -14.89
N LYS A 80 -31.68 -1.89 -15.83
CA LYS A 80 -31.84 -3.32 -16.20
C LYS A 80 -31.54 -4.27 -15.02
N LEU A 81 -30.45 -4.04 -14.30
CA LEU A 81 -30.10 -4.86 -13.12
C LEU A 81 -31.17 -4.74 -12.02
N ILE A 82 -31.67 -3.51 -11.79
CA ILE A 82 -32.73 -3.23 -10.83
C ILE A 82 -34.06 -3.90 -11.20
N SER A 83 -34.43 -3.93 -12.49
CA SER A 83 -35.67 -4.60 -12.92
C SER A 83 -35.57 -6.13 -12.78
N ALA A 84 -34.40 -6.72 -12.98
CA ALA A 84 -34.14 -8.14 -12.70
C ALA A 84 -34.12 -8.48 -11.19
N GLY A 85 -34.07 -7.47 -10.30
CA GLY A 85 -34.11 -7.63 -8.84
C GLY A 85 -32.76 -7.43 -8.12
N CYS A 86 -31.70 -7.03 -8.83
CA CYS A 86 -30.41 -6.74 -8.20
C CYS A 86 -30.44 -5.45 -7.37
N HIS A 87 -29.63 -5.43 -6.30
CA HIS A 87 -29.21 -4.22 -5.61
C HIS A 87 -27.85 -3.77 -6.18
N VAL A 88 -27.65 -2.49 -6.42
CA VAL A 88 -26.48 -1.97 -7.14
C VAL A 88 -25.68 -0.99 -6.29
N LYS A 89 -24.38 -1.24 -6.16
CA LYS A 89 -23.43 -0.37 -5.47
C LYS A 89 -22.61 0.42 -6.48
N ILE A 90 -22.53 1.74 -6.29
CA ILE A 90 -21.72 2.65 -7.09
C ILE A 90 -20.65 3.26 -6.17
N LEU A 91 -19.40 2.81 -6.32
CA LEU A 91 -18.30 3.30 -5.49
C LEU A 91 -17.65 4.54 -6.11
N ILE A 92 -17.69 5.63 -5.35
CA ILE A 92 -16.85 6.81 -5.57
C ILE A 92 -15.44 6.45 -5.08
N ALA A 93 -14.58 6.03 -6.00
CA ALA A 93 -13.25 5.50 -5.72
C ALA A 93 -12.23 6.64 -5.58
N ASP A 94 -12.42 7.46 -4.53
CA ASP A 94 -11.68 8.71 -4.30
C ASP A 94 -10.21 8.47 -3.90
N TRP A 95 -9.94 7.49 -3.04
CA TRP A 95 -8.57 7.06 -2.76
C TRP A 95 -7.87 6.49 -4.00
N CYS A 96 -8.55 5.65 -4.78
CA CYS A 96 -8.02 5.12 -6.04
C CYS A 96 -7.64 6.25 -7.01
N ALA A 97 -8.51 7.25 -7.16
CA ALA A 97 -8.22 8.45 -7.94
C ALA A 97 -7.02 9.26 -7.39
N LYS A 98 -6.81 9.31 -6.07
CA LYS A 98 -5.60 9.91 -5.48
C LYS A 98 -4.35 9.13 -5.88
N LEU A 99 -4.34 7.80 -5.74
CA LEU A 99 -3.19 6.94 -6.08
C LEU A 99 -2.81 7.00 -7.56
N ASN A 100 -3.80 7.19 -8.44
CA ASN A 100 -3.60 7.38 -9.88
C ASN A 100 -3.41 8.87 -10.29
N ASN A 101 -3.11 9.74 -9.31
CA ASN A 101 -2.79 11.17 -9.47
C ASN A 101 -3.87 11.99 -10.22
N LYS A 102 -5.16 11.67 -10.06
CA LYS A 102 -6.23 12.53 -10.59
C LYS A 102 -6.27 13.84 -9.80
N MET A 103 -6.62 14.94 -10.47
CA MET A 103 -6.66 16.28 -9.88
C MET A 103 -5.33 16.73 -9.23
N GLY A 104 -4.20 16.08 -9.58
CA GLY A 104 -2.90 16.30 -8.94
C GLY A 104 -2.79 15.70 -7.52
N GLY A 105 -3.57 14.66 -7.20
CA GLY A 105 -3.60 14.02 -5.87
C GLY A 105 -4.39 14.80 -4.81
N ASP A 106 -5.07 15.88 -5.21
CA ASP A 106 -5.88 16.72 -4.33
C ASP A 106 -7.23 16.06 -4.01
N LEU A 107 -7.33 15.46 -2.82
CA LEU A 107 -8.52 14.74 -2.37
C LEU A 107 -9.75 15.66 -2.30
N THR A 108 -9.60 16.94 -1.95
CA THR A 108 -10.71 17.92 -1.92
C THR A 108 -11.30 18.14 -3.31
N LYS A 109 -10.46 18.22 -4.34
CA LYS A 109 -10.92 18.28 -5.74
C LYS A 109 -11.57 16.97 -6.18
N ILE A 110 -11.00 15.83 -5.80
CA ILE A 110 -11.56 14.49 -6.10
C ILE A 110 -12.96 14.34 -5.46
N GLU A 111 -13.13 14.73 -4.19
CA GLU A 111 -14.44 14.76 -3.53
C GLU A 111 -15.43 15.70 -4.22
N THR A 112 -14.98 16.88 -4.65
CA THR A 112 -15.81 17.83 -5.39
C THR A 112 -16.31 17.21 -6.72
N VAL A 113 -15.45 16.48 -7.43
CA VAL A 113 -15.82 15.73 -8.64
C VAL A 113 -16.76 14.56 -8.31
N GLY A 114 -16.55 13.84 -7.21
CA GLY A 114 -17.39 12.70 -6.82
C GLY A 114 -18.82 13.14 -6.50
N ARG A 115 -18.97 14.25 -5.77
CA ARG A 115 -20.27 14.89 -5.49
C ARG A 115 -20.95 15.37 -6.77
N TYR A 116 -20.18 15.95 -7.70
CA TYR A 116 -20.66 16.33 -9.04
C TYR A 116 -21.20 15.13 -9.85
N MET A 117 -20.51 13.99 -9.81
CA MET A 117 -20.96 12.76 -10.49
C MET A 117 -22.25 12.19 -9.86
N ILE A 118 -22.39 12.22 -8.54
CA ILE A 118 -23.63 11.85 -7.84
C ILE A 118 -24.81 12.74 -8.28
N GLU A 119 -24.61 14.05 -8.39
CA GLU A 119 -25.67 14.97 -8.85
C GLU A 119 -26.06 14.73 -10.31
N ILE A 120 -25.14 14.31 -11.18
CA ILE A 120 -25.46 13.88 -12.54
C ILE A 120 -26.29 12.59 -12.55
N TRP A 121 -25.88 11.56 -11.79
CA TRP A 121 -26.62 10.29 -11.72
C TRP A 121 -28.05 10.49 -11.21
N LYS A 122 -28.26 11.33 -10.19
CA LYS A 122 -29.60 11.75 -9.76
C LYS A 122 -30.39 12.43 -10.90
N ALA A 123 -29.78 13.42 -11.56
CA ALA A 123 -30.47 14.22 -12.58
C ALA A 123 -30.84 13.46 -13.85
N ILE A 124 -30.06 12.44 -14.23
CA ILE A 124 -30.40 11.50 -15.32
C ILE A 124 -31.34 10.36 -14.84
N GLY A 125 -31.83 10.43 -13.60
CA GLY A 125 -32.81 9.49 -13.04
C GLY A 125 -32.23 8.10 -12.79
N MET A 126 -30.99 8.00 -12.31
CA MET A 126 -30.53 6.79 -11.61
C MET A 126 -31.25 6.73 -10.25
N ASP A 127 -32.03 5.67 -10.07
CA ASP A 127 -33.05 5.60 -9.03
C ASP A 127 -32.45 5.44 -7.62
N LEU A 128 -32.77 6.37 -6.72
CA LEU A 128 -32.44 6.29 -5.29
C LEU A 128 -33.65 5.87 -4.44
N GLU A 129 -34.85 5.91 -5.00
CA GLU A 129 -36.08 5.69 -4.26
C GLU A 129 -36.30 4.16 -4.10
N GLY A 130 -36.74 3.74 -2.92
CA GLY A 130 -36.78 2.32 -2.57
C GLY A 130 -35.40 1.64 -2.34
N GLY A 131 -34.28 2.40 -2.29
CA GLY A 131 -33.00 1.91 -1.77
C GLY A 131 -32.27 0.85 -2.62
N LYS A 132 -32.54 0.79 -3.92
CA LYS A 132 -31.96 -0.21 -4.83
C LYS A 132 -30.58 0.17 -5.37
N VAL A 133 -30.20 1.45 -5.29
CA VAL A 133 -28.84 1.95 -5.57
C VAL A 133 -28.22 2.50 -4.29
N GLU A 134 -26.97 2.13 -4.02
CA GLU A 134 -26.15 2.62 -2.90
C GLU A 134 -24.92 3.37 -3.44
N PHE A 135 -24.77 4.65 -3.09
CA PHE A 135 -23.54 5.41 -3.37
C PHE A 135 -22.56 5.31 -2.19
N LEU A 136 -21.43 4.66 -2.42
CA LEU A 136 -20.37 4.46 -1.44
C LEU A 136 -19.16 5.36 -1.73
N TRP A 137 -18.36 5.66 -0.71
CA TRP A 137 -17.13 6.43 -0.82
C TRP A 137 -15.98 5.58 -0.28
N SER A 138 -14.96 5.28 -1.08
CA SER A 138 -13.98 4.27 -0.67
C SER A 138 -13.16 4.72 0.54
N SER A 139 -12.74 5.98 0.60
CA SER A 139 -12.12 6.56 1.80
C SER A 139 -12.97 6.39 3.07
N LYS A 140 -14.28 6.63 3.00
CA LYS A 140 -15.19 6.53 4.14
C LYS A 140 -15.38 5.08 4.58
N GLU A 141 -15.68 4.20 3.63
CA GLU A 141 -15.96 2.79 3.90
C GLU A 141 -14.73 2.06 4.43
N ILE A 142 -13.56 2.31 3.85
CA ILE A 142 -12.30 1.69 4.28
C ILE A 142 -11.92 2.17 5.69
N ASN A 143 -12.01 3.48 5.98
CA ASN A 143 -11.72 3.97 7.35
C ASN A 143 -12.71 3.44 8.40
N ALA A 144 -13.97 3.21 8.04
CA ALA A 144 -14.98 2.71 8.97
C ALA A 144 -14.82 1.23 9.36
N ARG A 145 -14.09 0.44 8.56
CA ARG A 145 -13.83 -1.01 8.76
C ARG A 145 -12.40 -1.37 8.34
N ALA A 146 -11.43 -0.58 8.78
CA ALA A 146 -10.04 -0.65 8.31
C ALA A 146 -9.34 -1.96 8.73
N ASP A 147 -9.76 -2.52 9.85
CA ASP A 147 -9.37 -3.82 10.41
C ASP A 147 -9.92 -5.02 9.60
N GLU A 148 -11.03 -4.85 8.87
CA GLU A 148 -11.51 -5.81 7.87
C GLU A 148 -10.77 -5.62 6.54
N TYR A 149 -10.65 -4.37 6.07
CA TYR A 149 -10.18 -4.06 4.72
C TYR A 149 -8.69 -4.32 4.50
N TRP A 150 -7.82 -3.78 5.37
CA TRP A 150 -6.38 -3.79 5.10
C TRP A 150 -5.75 -5.18 5.21
N PRO A 151 -6.13 -6.05 6.17
CA PRO A 151 -5.69 -7.44 6.16
C PRO A 151 -6.06 -8.20 4.88
N LEU A 152 -7.19 -7.88 4.25
CA LEU A 152 -7.60 -8.43 2.95
C LEU A 152 -6.73 -7.91 1.79
N VAL A 153 -6.49 -6.59 1.70
CA VAL A 153 -5.57 -6.01 0.70
C VAL A 153 -4.17 -6.62 0.82
N LEU A 154 -3.68 -6.77 2.06
CA LEU A 154 -2.38 -7.38 2.36
C LEU A 154 -2.33 -8.87 1.99
N ASP A 155 -3.42 -9.63 2.16
CA ASP A 155 -3.47 -11.05 1.80
C ASP A 155 -3.53 -11.25 0.27
N ILE A 156 -4.33 -10.44 -0.44
CA ILE A 156 -4.33 -10.39 -1.91
C ILE A 156 -2.94 -10.06 -2.44
N ALA A 157 -2.25 -9.09 -1.82
CA ALA A 157 -0.90 -8.68 -2.20
C ALA A 157 0.17 -9.73 -1.87
N LEU A 158 -0.04 -10.55 -0.82
CA LEU A 158 0.85 -11.65 -0.45
C LEU A 158 0.73 -12.84 -1.41
N ASN A 159 -0.48 -13.13 -1.88
CA ASN A 159 -0.78 -14.26 -2.78
C ASN A 159 -0.55 -13.95 -4.28
N ASN A 160 0.06 -12.81 -4.65
CA ASN A 160 0.30 -12.41 -6.04
C ASN A 160 1.70 -11.80 -6.24
N SER A 161 2.38 -12.17 -7.33
CA SER A 161 3.66 -11.56 -7.70
C SER A 161 3.48 -10.16 -8.28
N VAL A 162 4.51 -9.32 -8.17
CA VAL A 162 4.48 -7.94 -8.69
C VAL A 162 4.13 -7.91 -10.18
N ASN A 163 4.65 -8.87 -10.97
CA ASN A 163 4.36 -8.97 -12.41
C ASN A 163 2.87 -9.27 -12.67
N LYS A 164 2.23 -10.12 -11.86
CA LYS A 164 0.79 -10.41 -11.96
C LYS A 164 -0.04 -9.14 -11.73
N ILE A 165 0.33 -8.34 -10.74
CA ILE A 165 -0.32 -7.04 -10.45
C ILE A 165 -0.03 -6.00 -11.55
N ILE A 166 1.19 -5.94 -12.10
CA ILE A 166 1.53 -5.05 -13.22
C ILE A 166 0.65 -5.33 -14.44
N SER A 167 0.30 -6.58 -14.74
CA SER A 167 -0.56 -6.90 -15.89
C SER A 167 -1.95 -6.23 -15.80
N CYS A 168 -2.41 -5.91 -14.58
CA CYS A 168 -3.65 -5.18 -14.33
C CYS A 168 -3.53 -3.66 -14.49
N SER A 169 -2.40 -3.10 -14.92
CA SER A 169 -2.19 -1.63 -15.07
C SER A 169 -3.21 -0.93 -15.96
N GLU A 170 -3.87 -1.67 -16.84
CA GLU A 170 -4.91 -1.21 -17.75
C GLU A 170 -6.16 -0.67 -17.03
N ILE A 171 -6.51 -1.22 -15.86
CA ILE A 171 -7.70 -0.81 -15.08
C ILE A 171 -7.63 0.67 -14.66
N MET A 172 -6.42 1.15 -14.39
CA MET A 172 -6.09 2.53 -14.04
C MET A 172 -5.65 3.35 -15.27
N GLY A 173 -5.84 2.79 -16.47
CA GLY A 173 -5.55 3.42 -17.76
C GLY A 173 -4.07 3.50 -18.12
N ARG A 174 -3.20 2.61 -17.61
CA ARG A 174 -1.75 2.58 -17.90
C ARG A 174 -1.37 1.33 -18.70
N ILE A 175 -0.18 1.33 -19.28
CA ILE A 175 0.43 0.15 -19.91
C ILE A 175 1.55 -0.41 -19.03
N GLU A 176 1.83 -1.71 -19.16
CA GLU A 176 2.85 -2.44 -18.38
C GLU A 176 4.28 -1.90 -18.53
N LYS A 177 4.52 -1.01 -19.51
CA LYS A 177 5.80 -0.34 -19.79
C LYS A 177 5.89 1.09 -19.24
N ASP A 178 4.84 1.63 -18.60
CA ASP A 178 4.88 2.94 -17.95
C ASP A 178 5.77 2.89 -16.67
N GLU A 179 6.43 3.99 -16.29
CA GLU A 179 7.10 4.06 -14.98
C GLU A 179 6.03 4.14 -13.87
N LEU A 180 5.84 3.04 -13.13
CA LEU A 180 4.84 2.93 -12.08
C LEU A 180 5.34 3.45 -10.72
N THR A 181 4.44 4.03 -9.94
CA THR A 181 4.65 4.27 -8.51
C THR A 181 4.35 3.02 -7.69
N ALA A 182 4.85 2.93 -6.45
CA ALA A 182 4.48 1.82 -5.58
C ALA A 182 2.97 1.79 -5.29
N ALA A 183 2.32 2.95 -5.17
CA ALA A 183 0.87 3.08 -5.03
C ALA A 183 0.08 2.43 -6.19
N GLN A 184 0.68 2.35 -7.38
CA GLN A 184 0.07 1.72 -8.56
C GLN A 184 0.20 0.18 -8.56
N ILE A 185 0.95 -0.38 -7.61
CA ILE A 185 0.90 -1.81 -7.24
C ILE A 185 -0.09 -2.05 -6.10
N ILE A 186 -0.31 -1.06 -5.22
CA ILE A 186 -1.35 -1.14 -4.18
C ILE A 186 -2.77 -1.04 -4.78
N TYR A 187 -2.96 -0.17 -5.78
CA TYR A 187 -4.25 0.10 -6.42
C TYR A 187 -5.00 -1.18 -6.88
N PRO A 188 -4.42 -2.12 -7.66
CA PRO A 188 -5.16 -3.31 -8.08
C PRO A 188 -5.44 -4.28 -6.92
N CYS A 189 -4.61 -4.28 -5.87
CA CYS A 189 -4.87 -5.07 -4.66
C CYS A 189 -6.08 -4.49 -3.88
N MET A 190 -6.22 -3.16 -3.84
CA MET A 190 -7.38 -2.47 -3.27
C MET A 190 -8.66 -2.76 -4.08
N GLN A 191 -8.65 -2.56 -5.41
CA GLN A 191 -9.83 -2.83 -6.24
C GLN A 191 -10.25 -4.32 -6.24
N CYS A 192 -9.31 -5.24 -6.03
CA CYS A 192 -9.59 -6.65 -5.80
C CYS A 192 -10.22 -6.90 -4.40
N ALA A 193 -9.78 -6.17 -3.36
CA ALA A 193 -10.37 -6.23 -2.02
C ALA A 193 -11.80 -5.68 -1.97
N ASP A 194 -12.08 -4.57 -2.66
CA ASP A 194 -13.40 -3.90 -2.73
C ASP A 194 -14.53 -4.89 -3.07
N ILE A 195 -14.27 -5.83 -4.00
CA ILE A 195 -15.21 -6.87 -4.43
C ILE A 195 -15.69 -7.73 -3.25
N PHE A 196 -14.78 -8.19 -2.40
CA PHE A 196 -15.15 -9.01 -1.24
C PHE A 196 -15.68 -8.17 -0.08
N PHE A 197 -15.08 -7.00 0.16
CA PHE A 197 -15.38 -6.08 1.25
C PHE A 197 -16.78 -5.44 1.15
N HIS A 198 -17.25 -5.17 -0.06
CA HIS A 198 -18.62 -4.72 -0.34
C HIS A 198 -19.60 -5.89 -0.58
N LYS A 199 -19.12 -7.13 -0.50
CA LYS A 199 -19.89 -8.40 -0.65
C LYS A 199 -20.60 -8.49 -2.01
N VAL A 200 -19.85 -8.17 -3.07
CA VAL A 200 -20.27 -8.20 -4.46
C VAL A 200 -20.45 -9.64 -4.93
N ASP A 201 -21.59 -9.94 -5.55
CA ASP A 201 -21.77 -11.20 -6.30
C ASP A 201 -21.47 -11.01 -7.79
N ILE A 202 -21.71 -9.79 -8.33
CA ILE A 202 -21.62 -9.46 -9.76
C ILE A 202 -20.77 -8.18 -9.96
N CYS A 203 -19.57 -8.34 -10.54
CA CYS A 203 -18.72 -7.24 -10.96
C CYS A 203 -19.20 -6.70 -12.31
N GLN A 204 -19.88 -5.55 -12.33
CA GLN A 204 -20.51 -4.95 -13.51
C GLN A 204 -19.73 -3.73 -14.04
N LEU A 205 -18.43 -3.92 -14.24
CA LEU A 205 -17.49 -2.89 -14.71
C LEU A 205 -17.27 -2.98 -16.24
N GLY A 206 -16.45 -2.10 -16.82
CA GLY A 206 -16.11 -2.14 -18.25
C GLY A 206 -15.13 -3.28 -18.60
N MET A 207 -15.01 -3.63 -19.88
CA MET A 207 -14.02 -4.61 -20.37
C MET A 207 -12.58 -4.26 -19.97
N ASP A 208 -12.23 -2.97 -19.84
CA ASP A 208 -10.93 -2.52 -19.36
C ASP A 208 -10.64 -2.88 -17.89
N GLN A 209 -11.68 -3.17 -17.10
CA GLN A 209 -11.59 -3.61 -15.71
C GLN A 209 -11.53 -5.15 -15.57
N ARG A 210 -11.66 -5.91 -16.67
CA ARG A 210 -11.73 -7.38 -16.68
C ARG A 210 -10.56 -8.04 -15.93
N LYS A 211 -9.34 -7.52 -16.05
CA LYS A 211 -8.13 -8.15 -15.46
C LYS A 211 -8.16 -8.23 -13.94
N VAL A 212 -8.62 -7.19 -13.23
CA VAL A 212 -8.71 -7.22 -11.76
C VAL A 212 -9.93 -8.03 -11.29
N ASN A 213 -11.01 -8.09 -12.08
CA ASN A 213 -12.13 -8.99 -11.81
C ASN A 213 -11.70 -10.48 -11.93
N VAL A 214 -10.86 -10.81 -12.91
CA VAL A 214 -10.24 -12.15 -13.04
C VAL A 214 -9.28 -12.42 -11.87
N LEU A 215 -8.46 -11.44 -11.47
CA LEU A 215 -7.59 -11.54 -10.29
C LEU A 215 -8.38 -11.91 -9.01
N ALA A 216 -9.60 -11.39 -8.85
CA ALA A 216 -10.48 -11.78 -7.75
C ALA A 216 -10.98 -13.23 -7.85
N ARG A 217 -11.31 -13.73 -9.05
CA ARG A 217 -11.67 -15.15 -9.26
C ARG A 217 -10.48 -16.09 -9.02
N GLU A 218 -9.26 -15.69 -9.38
CA GLU A 218 -8.01 -16.44 -9.11
C GLU A 218 -7.64 -16.41 -7.62
N TYR A 219 -7.78 -15.26 -6.94
CA TYR A 219 -7.58 -15.17 -5.49
C TYR A 219 -8.54 -16.10 -4.72
N CYS A 220 -9.78 -16.27 -5.20
CA CYS A 220 -10.69 -17.28 -4.65
C CYS A 220 -10.13 -18.70 -4.75
N ASP A 221 -9.47 -19.08 -5.84
CA ASP A 221 -8.81 -20.40 -5.96
C ASP A 221 -7.65 -20.53 -4.96
N ASN A 222 -6.81 -19.50 -4.83
CA ASN A 222 -5.68 -19.49 -3.89
C ASN A 222 -6.14 -19.70 -2.44
N ILE A 223 -7.22 -19.04 -2.01
CA ILE A 223 -7.81 -19.21 -0.66
C ILE A 223 -8.84 -20.36 -0.58
N LYS A 224 -9.02 -21.14 -1.65
CA LYS A 224 -9.96 -22.28 -1.77
C LYS A 224 -11.43 -21.91 -1.50
N ARG A 225 -11.82 -20.67 -1.80
CA ARG A 225 -13.19 -20.16 -1.73
C ARG A 225 -13.97 -20.57 -2.98
N THR A 226 -15.03 -21.36 -2.79
CA THR A 226 -15.90 -21.85 -3.88
C THR A 226 -16.79 -20.76 -4.48
N SER A 227 -17.31 -19.84 -3.66
CA SER A 227 -18.12 -18.69 -4.10
C SER A 227 -17.25 -17.64 -4.79
N LYS A 228 -17.22 -17.65 -6.12
CA LYS A 228 -16.50 -16.66 -6.94
C LYS A 228 -17.44 -15.53 -7.41
N PRO A 229 -16.96 -14.28 -7.53
CA PRO A 229 -17.75 -13.21 -8.15
C PRO A 229 -17.96 -13.51 -9.64
N ILE A 230 -19.18 -13.32 -10.14
CA ILE A 230 -19.49 -13.31 -11.57
C ILE A 230 -18.99 -11.99 -12.17
N ILE A 231 -18.49 -12.04 -13.40
CA ILE A 231 -17.99 -10.85 -14.10
C ILE A 231 -18.93 -10.56 -15.26
N LEU A 232 -19.53 -9.37 -15.28
CA LEU A 232 -20.40 -8.87 -16.35
C LEU A 232 -19.79 -7.61 -16.96
N SER A 233 -18.75 -7.82 -17.76
CA SER A 233 -17.96 -6.78 -18.39
C SER A 233 -18.79 -6.06 -19.47
N HIS A 234 -19.04 -4.76 -19.35
CA HIS A 234 -19.80 -4.00 -20.35
C HIS A 234 -18.94 -3.40 -21.46
N HIS A 235 -19.57 -3.24 -22.63
CA HIS A 235 -18.96 -2.69 -23.84
C HIS A 235 -18.31 -1.31 -23.62
N MET A 236 -17.17 -1.09 -24.29
CA MET A 236 -16.39 0.14 -24.20
C MET A 236 -16.86 1.15 -25.25
N LEU A 237 -17.80 2.03 -24.89
CA LEU A 237 -18.34 3.01 -25.84
C LEU A 237 -17.20 3.90 -26.44
N PRO A 238 -17.05 3.92 -27.78
CA PRO A 238 -15.86 4.46 -28.43
C PRO A 238 -15.74 5.98 -28.36
N GLY A 239 -14.52 6.45 -28.62
CA GLY A 239 -14.22 7.86 -28.85
C GLY A 239 -14.75 8.31 -30.22
N LEU A 240 -15.33 9.50 -30.26
CA LEU A 240 -16.03 10.03 -31.44
C LEU A 240 -15.16 10.17 -32.70
N GLN A 241 -13.83 10.09 -32.62
CA GLN A 241 -12.94 10.12 -33.80
C GLN A 241 -12.52 8.71 -34.27
N GLY A 242 -13.25 7.65 -33.88
CA GLY A 242 -12.91 6.26 -34.21
C GLY A 242 -11.80 5.70 -33.33
N GLN A 243 -11.77 6.08 -32.05
CA GLN A 243 -10.89 5.46 -31.05
C GLN A 243 -11.65 4.41 -30.25
N ASP A 244 -11.01 3.32 -29.87
CA ASP A 244 -11.60 2.20 -29.11
C ASP A 244 -12.25 2.61 -27.77
N LYS A 245 -11.92 3.80 -27.24
CA LYS A 245 -12.46 4.33 -25.98
C LYS A 245 -12.45 5.86 -25.95
N MET A 246 -13.49 6.47 -25.39
CA MET A 246 -13.49 7.89 -25.00
C MET A 246 -12.32 8.25 -24.06
N SER A 247 -11.75 9.45 -24.21
CA SER A 247 -10.70 9.94 -23.31
C SER A 247 -10.93 11.36 -22.80
N LYS A 248 -10.99 11.51 -21.47
CA LYS A 248 -11.01 12.82 -20.80
C LYS A 248 -9.79 13.69 -21.12
N SER A 249 -8.69 13.12 -21.62
CA SER A 249 -7.46 13.87 -21.95
C SER A 249 -7.55 14.69 -23.25
N ASP A 250 -8.53 14.40 -24.12
CA ASP A 250 -8.91 15.26 -25.23
C ASP A 250 -10.40 15.63 -25.12
N PRO A 251 -10.74 16.71 -24.40
CA PRO A 251 -12.12 17.14 -24.22
C PRO A 251 -12.73 17.80 -25.47
N SER A 252 -11.95 18.03 -26.54
CA SER A 252 -12.40 18.78 -27.71
C SER A 252 -13.34 17.95 -28.59
N PHE A 253 -12.89 16.81 -29.11
CA PHE A 253 -13.63 16.04 -30.11
C PHE A 253 -13.70 14.52 -29.85
N SER A 254 -13.18 14.02 -28.71
CA SER A 254 -13.22 12.57 -28.40
C SER A 254 -14.49 12.10 -27.69
N SER A 255 -15.14 12.95 -26.89
CA SER A 255 -16.12 12.52 -25.87
C SER A 255 -17.28 13.52 -25.73
N ILE A 256 -18.51 13.02 -25.64
CA ILE A 256 -19.65 13.80 -25.12
C ILE A 256 -19.60 13.80 -23.60
N PHE A 257 -19.65 14.98 -22.98
CA PHE A 257 -19.82 15.12 -21.53
C PHE A 257 -21.29 15.27 -21.16
N MET A 258 -21.64 14.76 -19.97
CA MET A 258 -23.00 14.81 -19.41
C MET A 258 -23.54 16.23 -19.21
N ASP A 259 -22.66 17.24 -19.27
CA ASP A 259 -22.96 18.64 -19.06
C ASP A 259 -22.40 19.56 -20.17
N ASP A 260 -22.25 19.01 -21.38
CA ASP A 260 -22.12 19.76 -22.63
C ASP A 260 -23.46 20.43 -22.98
N ASP A 261 -23.42 21.69 -23.41
CA ASP A 261 -24.57 22.38 -23.99
C ASP A 261 -24.97 21.82 -25.37
N GLU A 262 -26.15 22.21 -25.83
CA GLU A 262 -26.77 21.69 -27.06
C GLU A 262 -25.86 21.87 -28.29
N ALA A 263 -25.22 23.04 -28.40
CA ALA A 263 -24.34 23.39 -29.51
C ALA A 263 -23.06 22.55 -29.51
N LYS A 264 -22.46 22.27 -28.34
CA LYS A 264 -21.31 21.37 -28.22
C LYS A 264 -21.63 19.94 -28.62
N VAL A 265 -22.80 19.41 -28.25
CA VAL A 265 -23.21 18.06 -28.68
C VAL A 265 -23.36 18.01 -30.21
N ILE A 266 -24.02 19.00 -30.81
CA ILE A 266 -24.19 19.10 -32.27
C ILE A 266 -22.83 19.21 -32.98
N ASP A 267 -21.92 20.05 -32.51
CA ASP A 267 -20.59 20.23 -33.13
C ASP A 267 -19.72 18.95 -33.02
N LYS A 268 -19.72 18.30 -31.85
CA LYS A 268 -18.99 17.05 -31.62
C LYS A 268 -19.51 15.90 -32.49
N ILE A 269 -20.83 15.72 -32.57
CA ILE A 269 -21.43 14.66 -33.41
C ILE A 269 -21.27 14.98 -34.91
N LYS A 270 -21.39 16.25 -35.32
CA LYS A 270 -21.09 16.69 -36.70
C LYS A 270 -19.67 16.29 -37.10
N LYS A 271 -18.70 16.47 -36.21
CA LYS A 271 -17.28 16.13 -36.39
C LYS A 271 -16.91 14.68 -36.12
N ALA A 272 -17.84 13.82 -35.68
CA ALA A 272 -17.54 12.43 -35.37
C ALA A 272 -17.15 11.62 -36.62
N TYR A 273 -16.34 10.58 -36.46
CA TYR A 273 -16.12 9.54 -37.45
C TYR A 273 -17.45 8.81 -37.71
N CYS A 274 -17.87 8.76 -38.98
CA CYS A 274 -19.13 8.16 -39.42
C CYS A 274 -19.03 7.85 -40.93
N PRO A 275 -18.17 6.91 -41.34
CA PRO A 275 -17.99 6.56 -42.75
C PRO A 275 -19.30 6.02 -43.36
N PRO A 276 -19.71 6.46 -44.56
CA PRO A 276 -20.92 5.94 -45.20
C PRO A 276 -20.78 4.44 -45.50
N LYS A 277 -21.85 3.68 -45.29
CA LYS A 277 -21.92 2.22 -45.51
C LYS A 277 -20.98 1.33 -44.68
N ILE A 278 -20.23 1.90 -43.73
CA ILE A 278 -19.33 1.14 -42.84
C ILE A 278 -19.86 1.23 -41.40
N VAL A 279 -20.18 0.06 -40.84
CA VAL A 279 -20.74 -0.10 -39.49
C VAL A 279 -19.66 -0.38 -38.45
N GLU A 280 -18.67 -1.21 -38.81
CA GLU A 280 -17.53 -1.54 -37.95
C GLU A 280 -16.74 -0.29 -37.56
N GLY A 281 -16.46 -0.12 -36.26
CA GLY A 281 -15.72 1.04 -35.73
C GLY A 281 -16.42 2.40 -35.86
N ASN A 282 -17.74 2.44 -36.11
CA ASN A 282 -18.50 3.67 -36.33
C ASN A 282 -19.14 4.20 -35.02
N PRO A 283 -18.54 5.19 -34.33
CA PRO A 283 -19.01 5.64 -33.03
C PRO A 283 -20.41 6.28 -33.08
N CYS A 284 -20.86 6.80 -34.23
CA CYS A 284 -22.24 7.28 -34.34
C CYS A 284 -23.25 6.13 -34.22
N LEU A 285 -22.96 4.96 -34.79
CA LEU A 285 -23.83 3.79 -34.70
C LEU A 285 -23.77 3.12 -33.33
N ASP A 286 -22.60 3.03 -32.69
CA ASP A 286 -22.49 2.52 -31.31
C ASP A 286 -23.23 3.40 -30.30
N TYR A 287 -23.21 4.73 -30.46
CA TYR A 287 -24.01 5.62 -29.61
C TYR A 287 -25.52 5.38 -29.84
N ILE A 288 -25.96 5.04 -31.06
CA ILE A 288 -27.34 4.66 -31.30
C ILE A 288 -27.67 3.31 -30.63
N LYS A 289 -26.80 2.30 -30.82
CA LYS A 289 -26.94 0.94 -30.28
C LYS A 289 -26.99 0.88 -28.76
N TYR A 290 -26.07 1.56 -28.07
CA TYR A 290 -25.86 1.43 -26.62
C TYR A 290 -26.39 2.60 -25.80
N VAL A 291 -26.78 3.72 -26.42
CA VAL A 291 -27.29 4.91 -25.70
C VAL A 291 -28.68 5.34 -26.17
N VAL A 292 -28.95 5.44 -27.47
CA VAL A 292 -30.23 5.98 -27.96
C VAL A 292 -31.35 4.93 -27.95
N LEU A 293 -31.15 3.79 -28.64
CA LEU A 293 -32.13 2.71 -28.71
C LEU A 293 -32.50 2.16 -27.31
N PRO A 294 -31.56 1.90 -26.38
CA PRO A 294 -31.92 1.40 -25.04
C PRO A 294 -32.51 2.46 -24.10
N TRP A 295 -32.58 3.73 -24.52
CA TRP A 295 -33.19 4.83 -23.74
C TRP A 295 -34.59 5.18 -24.22
N PHE A 296 -34.84 5.17 -25.54
CA PHE A 296 -36.15 5.50 -26.12
C PHE A 296 -36.94 4.28 -26.65
N ASN A 297 -36.31 3.10 -26.75
CA ASN A 297 -36.81 1.89 -27.43
C ASN A 297 -37.02 2.04 -28.95
N GLU A 298 -36.69 3.19 -29.53
CA GLU A 298 -36.70 3.47 -30.96
C GLU A 298 -35.73 4.60 -31.30
N PHE A 299 -35.35 4.70 -32.56
CA PHE A 299 -34.56 5.81 -33.11
C PHE A 299 -35.17 6.27 -34.43
N THR A 300 -35.49 7.56 -34.56
CA THR A 300 -36.05 8.14 -35.78
C THR A 300 -34.99 8.97 -36.49
N VAL A 301 -34.69 8.64 -37.74
CA VAL A 301 -33.89 9.49 -38.64
C VAL A 301 -34.82 10.47 -39.33
N GLU A 302 -34.61 11.76 -39.08
CA GLU A 302 -35.39 12.85 -39.66
C GLU A 302 -34.70 13.37 -40.93
N ARG A 303 -35.42 13.35 -42.07
CA ARG A 303 -34.91 13.72 -43.40
C ARG A 303 -36.04 14.12 -44.35
N ASN A 304 -35.70 14.92 -45.36
CA ASN A 304 -36.65 15.34 -46.41
C ASN A 304 -37.13 14.16 -47.26
N VAL A 305 -38.23 14.38 -47.99
CA VAL A 305 -38.83 13.37 -48.89
C VAL A 305 -37.83 12.91 -49.95
N ASP A 306 -36.99 13.81 -50.46
CA ASP A 306 -36.00 13.50 -51.50
C ASP A 306 -34.88 12.56 -51.02
N ASN A 307 -34.54 12.60 -49.72
CA ASN A 307 -33.63 11.64 -49.08
C ASN A 307 -34.37 10.37 -48.59
N GLY A 308 -35.65 10.17 -48.94
CA GLY A 308 -36.45 9.00 -48.58
C GLY A 308 -37.31 9.13 -47.33
N GLY A 309 -37.51 10.35 -46.80
CA GLY A 309 -38.45 10.66 -45.71
C GLY A 309 -38.12 10.07 -44.33
N ASN A 310 -38.76 10.57 -43.28
CA ASN A 310 -38.50 10.11 -41.91
C ASN A 310 -38.70 8.58 -41.77
N LYS A 311 -37.74 7.89 -41.15
CA LYS A 311 -37.83 6.46 -40.85
C LYS A 311 -37.46 6.18 -39.39
N THR A 312 -38.26 5.35 -38.74
CA THR A 312 -38.10 4.93 -37.34
C THR A 312 -37.64 3.48 -37.29
N TYR A 313 -36.60 3.23 -36.50
CA TYR A 313 -35.95 1.94 -36.30
C TYR A 313 -36.23 1.47 -34.87
N LYS A 314 -36.63 0.22 -34.69
CA LYS A 314 -36.90 -0.39 -33.36
C LYS A 314 -35.82 -1.38 -32.94
N SER A 315 -35.08 -1.93 -33.89
CA SER A 315 -33.86 -2.71 -33.67
C SER A 315 -32.63 -1.98 -34.23
N PHE A 316 -31.43 -2.38 -33.79
CA PHE A 316 -30.19 -1.86 -34.38
C PHE A 316 -29.95 -2.48 -35.76
N GLU A 317 -30.43 -3.70 -35.94
CA GLU A 317 -30.31 -4.56 -37.12
C GLU A 317 -31.06 -3.95 -38.32
N GLU A 318 -32.26 -3.38 -38.11
CA GLU A 318 -32.98 -2.60 -39.13
C GLU A 318 -32.16 -1.38 -39.62
N LEU A 319 -31.44 -0.71 -38.71
CA LEU A 319 -30.64 0.48 -39.01
C LEU A 319 -29.35 0.11 -39.76
N VAL A 320 -28.71 -1.00 -39.37
CA VAL A 320 -27.52 -1.55 -40.03
C VAL A 320 -27.80 -1.83 -41.51
N VAL A 321 -28.87 -2.56 -41.83
CA VAL A 321 -29.24 -2.91 -43.23
C VAL A 321 -29.45 -1.66 -44.09
N ASP A 322 -30.14 -0.65 -43.56
CA ASP A 322 -30.36 0.64 -44.24
C ASP A 322 -29.06 1.46 -44.40
N TYR A 323 -28.16 1.41 -43.43
CA TYR A 323 -26.90 2.15 -43.46
C TYR A 323 -25.88 1.52 -44.42
N GLU A 324 -25.73 0.19 -44.39
CA GLU A 324 -24.85 -0.59 -45.28
C GLU A 324 -25.31 -0.55 -46.73
N SER A 325 -26.62 -0.70 -46.98
CA SER A 325 -27.17 -0.48 -48.32
C SER A 325 -26.97 0.98 -48.79
N GLY A 326 -26.79 1.92 -47.87
CA GLY A 326 -26.68 3.35 -48.14
C GLY A 326 -28.02 4.02 -48.40
N GLN A 327 -29.12 3.43 -47.93
CA GLN A 327 -30.40 4.13 -47.84
C GLN A 327 -30.34 5.26 -46.82
N ILE A 328 -29.50 5.17 -45.77
CA ILE A 328 -29.24 6.24 -44.80
C ILE A 328 -27.85 6.81 -45.01
N HIS A 329 -27.75 8.14 -45.17
CA HIS A 329 -26.47 8.83 -45.28
C HIS A 329 -26.02 9.37 -43.91
N PRO A 330 -24.70 9.45 -43.61
CA PRO A 330 -24.19 10.09 -42.39
C PRO A 330 -24.71 11.51 -42.13
N GLY A 331 -25.09 12.22 -43.21
CA GLY A 331 -25.69 13.56 -43.15
C GLY A 331 -27.08 13.60 -42.53
N ASP A 332 -27.89 12.54 -42.66
CA ASP A 332 -29.22 12.43 -42.04
C ASP A 332 -29.13 11.81 -40.63
N LEU A 333 -28.21 10.86 -40.46
CA LEU A 333 -27.97 10.14 -39.20
C LEU A 333 -27.49 11.09 -38.08
N LYS A 334 -26.50 11.95 -38.36
CA LYS A 334 -25.85 12.80 -37.35
C LYS A 334 -26.76 13.86 -36.71
N PRO A 335 -27.59 14.62 -37.45
CA PRO A 335 -28.56 15.54 -36.84
C PRO A 335 -29.55 14.80 -35.93
N SER A 336 -30.07 13.67 -36.39
CA SER A 336 -31.03 12.82 -35.67
C SER A 336 -30.44 12.27 -34.36
N LEU A 337 -29.18 11.78 -34.41
CA LEU A 337 -28.41 11.39 -33.24
C LEU A 337 -28.18 12.58 -32.29
N SER A 338 -27.78 13.74 -32.81
CA SER A 338 -27.55 14.95 -31.98
C SER A 338 -28.81 15.37 -31.23
N LYS A 339 -29.97 15.38 -31.91
CA LYS A 339 -31.30 15.66 -31.34
C LYS A 339 -31.65 14.68 -30.22
N SER A 340 -31.41 13.39 -30.45
CA SER A 340 -31.66 12.33 -29.47
C SER A 340 -30.77 12.47 -28.23
N LEU A 341 -29.47 12.67 -28.40
CA LEU A 341 -28.53 12.88 -27.29
C LEU A 341 -28.83 14.15 -26.50
N ASN A 342 -29.24 15.23 -27.17
CA ASN A 342 -29.67 16.46 -26.50
C ASN A 342 -30.93 16.25 -25.65
N LYS A 343 -31.93 15.51 -26.14
CA LYS A 343 -33.12 15.13 -25.38
C LYS A 343 -32.79 14.25 -24.15
N ILE A 344 -31.75 13.42 -24.24
CA ILE A 344 -31.26 12.60 -23.11
C ILE A 344 -30.55 13.45 -22.04
N LEU A 345 -29.75 14.43 -22.44
CA LEU A 345 -28.94 15.24 -21.51
C LEU A 345 -29.70 16.40 -20.87
N GLU A 346 -30.87 16.80 -21.40
CA GLU A 346 -31.62 17.96 -20.93
C GLU A 346 -32.00 17.95 -19.43
N PRO A 347 -32.43 16.81 -18.82
CA PRO A 347 -32.68 16.74 -17.37
C PRO A 347 -31.46 17.12 -16.52
N VAL A 348 -30.25 16.77 -16.99
CA VAL A 348 -28.99 17.12 -16.32
C VAL A 348 -28.73 18.62 -16.45
N ARG A 349 -28.91 19.20 -17.65
CA ARG A 349 -28.75 20.66 -17.86
C ARG A 349 -29.70 21.46 -16.98
N GLU A 350 -30.97 21.06 -16.93
CA GLU A 350 -31.99 21.73 -16.11
C GLU A 350 -31.73 21.57 -14.60
N HIS A 351 -31.26 20.42 -14.12
CA HIS A 351 -30.82 20.25 -12.72
C HIS A 351 -29.68 21.20 -12.38
N PHE A 352 -28.61 21.20 -13.18
CA PHE A 352 -27.45 22.06 -12.96
C PHE A 352 -27.71 23.56 -13.18
N LYS A 353 -28.86 23.93 -13.78
CA LYS A 353 -29.36 25.30 -13.94
C LYS A 353 -30.26 25.75 -12.80
N LYS A 354 -31.09 24.84 -12.25
CA LYS A 354 -32.04 25.11 -11.16
C LYS A 354 -31.45 24.92 -9.75
N ASN A 355 -30.55 23.98 -9.57
CA ASN A 355 -29.96 23.65 -8.28
C ASN A 355 -28.62 24.37 -8.07
N THR A 356 -28.60 25.37 -7.19
CA THR A 356 -27.41 26.18 -6.87
C THR A 356 -26.21 25.37 -6.36
N TYR A 357 -26.45 24.28 -5.61
CA TYR A 357 -25.37 23.41 -5.12
C TYR A 357 -24.72 22.66 -6.28
N ALA A 358 -25.52 22.02 -7.13
CA ALA A 358 -25.04 21.35 -8.34
C ALA A 358 -24.32 22.34 -9.29
N ASN A 359 -24.91 23.52 -9.51
CA ASN A 359 -24.31 24.58 -10.35
C ASN A 359 -22.91 25.00 -9.87
N ASN A 360 -22.71 25.13 -8.54
CA ASN A 360 -21.42 25.46 -7.96
C ASN A 360 -20.41 24.31 -8.13
N LEU A 361 -20.82 23.05 -7.90
CA LEU A 361 -19.98 21.88 -8.17
C LEU A 361 -19.52 21.83 -9.64
N GLN A 362 -20.43 22.06 -10.59
CA GLN A 362 -20.10 22.12 -12.02
C GLN A 362 -19.08 23.21 -12.34
N LYS A 363 -19.26 24.43 -11.79
CA LYS A 363 -18.30 25.53 -11.96
C LYS A 363 -16.91 25.16 -11.44
N SER A 364 -16.84 24.55 -10.26
CA SER A 364 -15.58 24.04 -9.70
C SER A 364 -14.94 22.97 -10.59
N VAL A 365 -15.69 21.96 -11.03
CA VAL A 365 -15.17 20.88 -11.88
C VAL A 365 -14.73 21.38 -13.26
N LYS A 366 -15.43 22.35 -13.86
CA LYS A 366 -15.01 23.00 -15.12
C LYS A 366 -13.80 23.93 -14.95
N ALA A 367 -13.54 24.45 -13.75
CA ALA A 367 -12.32 25.19 -13.42
C ALA A 367 -11.12 24.26 -13.12
N TYR A 368 -11.35 23.00 -12.74
CA TYR A 368 -10.31 22.01 -12.56
C TYR A 368 -9.86 21.43 -13.90
N GLY A 369 -8.84 22.06 -14.51
CA GLY A 369 -8.23 21.57 -15.74
C GLY A 369 -7.82 20.10 -15.63
N VAL A 370 -8.23 19.28 -16.62
CA VAL A 370 -8.01 17.82 -16.59
C VAL A 370 -6.52 17.51 -16.50
N THR A 371 -6.15 16.73 -15.48
CA THR A 371 -4.78 16.22 -15.33
C THR A 371 -4.45 15.32 -16.51
N LYS A 372 -3.59 15.82 -17.42
CA LYS A 372 -3.09 15.02 -18.55
C LYS A 372 -2.25 13.85 -18.01
N LYS A 373 -2.18 12.76 -18.77
CA LYS A 373 -1.22 11.68 -18.49
C LYS A 373 0.20 12.24 -18.58
N ASP A 374 0.83 12.51 -17.44
CA ASP A 374 2.24 12.85 -17.38
C ASP A 374 3.10 11.61 -17.72
N LYS A 375 3.29 11.38 -19.02
CA LYS A 375 4.25 10.37 -19.52
C LYS A 375 5.70 10.64 -19.05
N HIS A 376 5.97 11.83 -18.52
CA HIS A 376 7.28 12.30 -18.06
C HIS A 376 7.24 12.95 -16.68
N ALA A 377 6.29 12.58 -15.80
CA ALA A 377 6.40 12.88 -14.37
C ALA A 377 7.52 12.04 -13.74
N LYS A 378 8.77 12.38 -14.08
CA LYS A 378 9.95 11.82 -13.42
C LYS A 378 9.77 12.02 -11.90
N PRO A 379 9.89 10.96 -11.08
CA PRO A 379 10.15 11.14 -9.66
C PRO A 379 11.31 12.13 -9.53
N LYS A 380 11.21 13.12 -8.63
CA LYS A 380 12.26 14.12 -8.46
C LYS A 380 13.53 13.42 -8.02
N SER A 381 14.42 13.16 -8.97
CA SER A 381 15.67 12.46 -8.72
C SER A 381 16.58 13.36 -7.90
N VAL A 382 16.54 13.15 -6.58
CA VAL A 382 17.57 13.63 -5.66
C VAL A 382 18.89 13.08 -6.19
N LYS A 383 19.70 13.93 -6.80
CA LYS A 383 21.04 13.55 -7.27
C LYS A 383 21.79 13.02 -6.06
N ALA A 384 22.42 11.84 -6.20
CA ALA A 384 23.33 11.33 -5.19
C ALA A 384 24.39 12.41 -4.89
N CYS A 385 24.46 12.85 -3.63
CA CYS A 385 25.41 13.87 -3.24
C CYS A 385 26.81 13.26 -3.22
N GLY A 386 27.68 13.70 -4.14
CA GLY A 386 29.07 13.26 -4.18
C GLY A 386 29.83 13.73 -2.94
N VAL A 387 30.64 12.85 -2.37
CA VAL A 387 31.55 13.16 -1.27
C VAL A 387 32.85 13.80 -1.84
N THR A 388 33.60 14.49 -0.98
CA THR A 388 34.75 15.37 -1.27
C THR A 388 34.35 16.75 -1.84
N LYS A 389 35.08 17.84 -1.55
CA LYS A 389 36.44 17.97 -1.00
C LYS A 389 36.52 19.14 0.00
N ALA A 390 37.46 19.10 0.95
CA ALA A 390 37.63 20.12 1.99
C ALA A 390 38.49 21.32 1.54
N MET A 391 38.28 22.48 2.19
CA MET A 391 39.17 23.65 2.26
C MET A 391 38.98 24.35 3.62
N GLU A 392 39.95 25.15 4.05
CA GLU A 392 40.15 25.54 5.45
C GLU A 392 40.04 27.05 5.74
N ALA A 393 39.66 27.38 6.99
CA ALA A 393 40.07 28.56 7.77
C ALA A 393 39.68 29.99 7.27
N PRO A 394 39.86 31.06 8.09
CA PRO A 394 40.28 31.13 9.51
C PRO A 394 39.23 31.73 10.46
N ALA A 395 39.59 31.88 11.74
CA ALA A 395 38.73 32.38 12.83
C ALA A 395 39.00 33.86 13.22
N ALA A 396 38.11 34.43 14.03
CA ALA A 396 38.33 35.65 14.81
C ALA A 396 37.46 35.65 16.10
N GLU A 397 37.99 36.23 17.18
CA GLU A 397 37.33 36.40 18.50
C GLU A 397 36.49 37.72 18.52
N ALA A 398 35.78 38.19 19.56
CA ALA A 398 35.70 37.91 21.01
C ALA A 398 34.27 38.32 21.52
N LEU A 399 33.91 38.77 22.75
CA LEU A 399 34.61 39.16 23.99
C LEU A 399 33.65 39.24 25.22
N LYS A 400 33.93 38.48 26.32
CA LYS A 400 33.54 38.77 27.74
C LYS A 400 32.04 38.87 28.13
N LEU A 401 31.65 38.90 29.43
CA LEU A 401 31.93 38.04 30.61
C LEU A 401 31.02 38.48 31.79
N LEU A 402 30.78 37.59 32.77
CA LEU A 402 30.25 37.83 34.14
C LEU A 402 28.82 38.39 34.35
N SER A 403 27.97 37.54 34.92
CA SER A 403 27.41 37.75 36.27
C SER A 403 27.25 36.38 36.97
N VAL A 404 27.12 36.33 38.30
CA VAL A 404 27.34 35.12 39.12
C VAL A 404 26.27 34.99 40.20
N SER A 405 25.94 33.74 40.57
CA SER A 405 25.08 33.30 41.70
C SER A 405 23.59 33.69 41.60
N GLU A 406 22.65 32.95 42.21
CA GLU A 406 22.77 31.83 43.16
C GLU A 406 22.15 30.52 42.61
N SER A 407 22.71 29.38 43.01
CA SER A 407 22.21 28.03 42.67
C SER A 407 21.92 27.23 43.94
N SER A 408 20.66 26.83 44.16
CA SER A 408 20.26 25.97 45.26
C SER A 408 20.55 24.49 44.96
N ASN A 409 21.10 23.77 45.94
CA ASN A 409 21.60 22.40 45.77
C ASN A 409 20.47 21.38 45.51
N SER A 410 20.58 20.62 44.42
CA SER A 410 19.90 19.33 44.24
C SER A 410 20.69 18.39 43.33
N ASN A 411 21.95 18.08 43.70
CA ASN A 411 22.78 17.14 42.96
C ASN A 411 22.14 15.74 42.86
N LYS A 412 21.65 15.43 41.66
CA LYS A 412 21.77 14.10 41.05
C LYS A 412 22.63 14.26 39.80
N ASP A 413 23.51 13.29 39.54
CA ASP A 413 24.45 13.35 38.43
C ASP A 413 23.74 13.34 37.07
N GLN A 414 23.48 14.54 36.54
CA GLN A 414 22.84 14.71 35.25
C GLN A 414 23.91 14.77 34.15
N LEU A 415 23.94 13.75 33.30
CA LEU A 415 24.89 13.67 32.18
C LEU A 415 24.84 14.94 31.32
N THR A 416 26.02 15.51 31.06
CA THR A 416 26.20 16.65 30.16
C THR A 416 25.75 16.31 28.73
N LEU A 417 25.48 17.36 27.93
CA LEU A 417 25.17 17.22 26.50
C LEU A 417 26.20 16.35 25.75
N GLU A 418 27.48 16.51 26.07
CA GLU A 418 28.56 15.77 25.42
C GLU A 418 28.56 14.28 25.80
N GLN A 419 28.43 13.98 27.10
CA GLN A 419 28.34 12.60 27.58
C GLN A 419 27.12 11.89 26.98
N LYS A 420 25.97 12.57 26.88
CA LYS A 420 24.78 12.02 26.22
C LYS A 420 24.99 11.81 24.73
N PHE A 421 25.64 12.75 24.04
CA PHE A 421 25.97 12.63 22.62
C PHE A 421 26.87 11.43 22.35
N GLU A 422 27.98 11.28 23.08
CA GLU A 422 28.90 10.15 22.88
C GLU A 422 28.30 8.80 23.31
N ILE A 423 27.52 8.74 24.40
CA ILE A 423 26.82 7.50 24.78
C ILE A 423 25.86 7.06 23.67
N VAL A 424 25.02 7.96 23.15
CA VAL A 424 24.08 7.64 22.05
C VAL A 424 24.83 7.33 20.76
N LYS A 425 25.87 8.09 20.40
CA LYS A 425 26.69 7.82 19.22
C LYS A 425 27.34 6.44 19.28
N SER A 426 27.83 6.00 20.44
CA SER A 426 28.45 4.68 20.67
C SER A 426 27.53 3.45 20.48
N VAL A 427 26.26 3.66 20.12
CA VAL A 427 25.29 2.62 19.78
C VAL A 427 25.25 2.35 18.26
N GLY A 428 25.74 3.29 17.43
CA GLY A 428 25.78 3.16 15.99
C GLY A 428 27.18 2.92 15.44
N GLU A 429 27.25 2.15 14.35
CA GLU A 429 28.37 2.14 13.40
C GLU A 429 28.29 3.36 12.45
N GLU A 430 27.07 3.79 12.10
CA GLU A 430 26.82 4.96 11.26
C GLU A 430 25.74 5.88 11.89
N CYS A 431 25.99 7.19 11.90
CA CYS A 431 25.06 8.21 12.36
C CYS A 431 24.75 9.27 11.27
N ILE A 432 23.56 9.18 10.65
CA ILE A 432 23.05 10.14 9.65
C ILE A 432 22.00 11.06 10.32
N GLN A 433 22.32 12.28 10.77
CA GLN A 433 23.61 12.98 10.74
C GLN A 433 24.03 13.38 12.15
N GLU A 434 25.32 13.29 12.49
CA GLU A 434 25.83 13.64 13.84
C GLU A 434 25.46 15.07 14.29
N ASN A 435 25.57 16.05 13.39
CA ASN A 435 25.18 17.43 13.68
C ASN A 435 23.67 17.57 14.00
N GLU A 436 22.83 16.74 13.39
CA GLU A 436 21.39 16.70 13.69
C GLU A 436 21.14 15.99 15.02
N LEU A 437 21.86 14.90 15.33
CA LEU A 437 21.80 14.19 16.62
C LEU A 437 22.22 15.09 17.80
N ARG A 438 23.33 15.81 17.68
CA ARG A 438 23.80 16.77 18.69
C ARG A 438 22.78 17.89 18.92
N ASN A 439 22.16 18.38 17.84
CA ASN A 439 21.06 19.35 17.92
C ASN A 439 19.79 18.76 18.57
N LEU A 440 19.47 17.50 18.31
CA LEU A 440 18.33 16.80 18.90
C LEU A 440 18.49 16.67 20.42
N ILE A 441 19.64 16.18 20.89
CA ILE A 441 19.94 16.03 22.33
C ILE A 441 19.96 17.39 23.04
N ALA A 442 20.47 18.44 22.39
CA ALA A 442 20.48 19.79 22.95
C ALA A 442 19.09 20.46 23.05
N LYS A 443 18.07 19.97 22.33
CA LYS A 443 16.79 20.69 22.14
C LYS A 443 15.54 19.90 22.53
N LYS A 444 15.59 18.56 22.54
CA LYS A 444 14.44 17.71 22.83
C LYS A 444 14.62 16.97 24.17
N PRO A 445 13.81 17.24 25.20
CA PRO A 445 14.00 16.67 26.55
C PRO A 445 13.64 15.18 26.64
N ILE A 446 12.88 14.65 25.68
CA ILE A 446 12.56 13.22 25.55
C ILE A 446 12.76 12.82 24.09
N ILE A 447 13.74 11.96 23.86
CA ILE A 447 14.09 11.42 22.54
C ILE A 447 13.45 10.03 22.40
N PHE A 448 12.77 9.77 21.30
CA PHE A 448 12.20 8.46 20.97
C PHE A 448 13.07 7.75 19.94
N CYS A 449 13.71 6.67 20.38
CA CYS A 449 14.35 5.68 19.52
C CYS A 449 13.35 4.56 19.19
N TYR A 450 13.52 3.89 18.04
CA TYR A 450 12.83 2.62 17.80
C TYR A 450 13.72 1.60 17.08
N ASP A 451 13.40 0.32 17.28
CA ASP A 451 13.92 -0.81 16.50
C ASP A 451 12.80 -1.85 16.25
N GLY A 452 12.89 -2.60 15.16
CA GLY A 452 11.80 -3.42 14.63
C GLY A 452 12.18 -4.86 14.35
N PHE A 453 11.35 -5.81 14.80
CA PHE A 453 11.65 -7.24 14.78
C PHE A 453 10.51 -8.06 14.19
N GLU A 454 10.75 -8.69 13.05
CA GLU A 454 9.92 -9.81 12.57
C GLU A 454 9.98 -10.99 13.56
N PRO A 455 8.84 -11.50 14.06
CA PRO A 455 8.81 -12.72 14.86
C PRO A 455 9.03 -13.99 13.99
N SER A 456 10.27 -14.17 13.55
CA SER A 456 10.69 -15.07 12.46
C SER A 456 11.33 -16.40 12.90
N GLY A 457 11.32 -16.71 14.20
CA GLY A 457 11.83 -17.96 14.78
C GLY A 457 12.65 -17.70 16.04
N ARG A 458 13.49 -18.68 16.44
CA ARG A 458 14.43 -18.54 17.58
C ARG A 458 15.21 -17.21 17.51
N MET A 459 15.38 -16.54 18.64
CA MET A 459 16.13 -15.29 18.75
C MET A 459 17.63 -15.61 18.80
N HIS A 460 18.44 -14.94 17.97
CA HIS A 460 19.91 -15.06 18.00
C HIS A 460 20.54 -13.95 18.86
N ILE A 461 21.78 -14.13 19.30
CA ILE A 461 22.39 -13.27 20.34
C ILE A 461 22.46 -11.78 20.00
N ALA A 462 22.53 -11.38 18.73
CA ALA A 462 22.45 -9.97 18.35
C ALA A 462 21.04 -9.38 18.61
N GLN A 463 19.98 -10.15 18.34
CA GLN A 463 18.60 -9.73 18.65
C GLN A 463 18.34 -9.66 20.16
N GLY A 464 19.02 -10.47 20.97
CA GLY A 464 18.87 -10.49 22.44
C GLY A 464 19.87 -9.60 23.17
N ILE A 465 21.12 -10.06 23.28
CA ILE A 465 22.18 -9.47 24.09
C ILE A 465 22.63 -8.11 23.52
N MET A 466 23.05 -8.07 22.26
CA MET A 466 23.57 -6.83 21.64
C MET A 466 22.47 -5.75 21.57
N LYS A 467 21.22 -6.13 21.26
CA LYS A 467 20.09 -5.22 21.35
C LYS A 467 19.90 -4.67 22.76
N THR A 468 19.96 -5.51 23.79
CA THR A 468 19.80 -5.12 25.19
C THR A 468 20.88 -4.14 25.65
N LEU A 469 22.15 -4.41 25.32
CA LEU A 469 23.26 -3.48 25.58
C LEU A 469 23.00 -2.10 24.93
N ASN A 470 22.59 -2.10 23.65
CA ASN A 470 22.27 -0.88 22.92
C ASN A 470 21.05 -0.13 23.48
N VAL A 471 19.99 -0.84 23.89
CA VAL A 471 18.81 -0.25 24.54
C VAL A 471 19.18 0.39 25.88
N ASN A 472 19.94 -0.32 26.72
CA ASN A 472 20.35 0.17 28.04
C ASN A 472 21.29 1.40 27.94
N LYS A 473 22.17 1.46 26.92
CA LYS A 473 22.94 2.68 26.58
C LYS A 473 22.05 3.88 26.23
N LEU A 474 21.03 3.71 25.39
CA LEU A 474 20.11 4.79 25.01
C LEU A 474 19.32 5.28 26.24
N ILE A 475 18.93 4.36 27.11
CA ILE A 475 18.17 4.62 28.35
C ILE A 475 18.98 5.43 29.37
N SER A 476 20.27 5.15 29.52
CA SER A 476 21.15 5.93 30.41
C SER A 476 21.36 7.36 29.91
N ALA A 477 21.29 7.61 28.60
CA ALA A 477 21.29 8.95 28.01
C ALA A 477 19.92 9.69 28.06
N ASP A 478 18.90 9.10 28.70
CA ASP A 478 17.50 9.56 28.77
C ASP A 478 16.68 9.49 27.46
N CYS A 479 17.07 8.63 26.51
CA CYS A 479 16.15 8.22 25.45
C CYS A 479 15.05 7.30 26.01
N ARG A 480 13.93 7.24 25.30
CA ARG A 480 12.92 6.17 25.36
C ARG A 480 13.05 5.28 24.13
N VAL A 481 12.79 3.98 24.26
CA VAL A 481 12.90 3.03 23.16
C VAL A 481 11.58 2.30 22.91
N LYS A 482 11.13 2.32 21.66
CA LYS A 482 10.01 1.51 21.18
C LYS A 482 10.54 0.26 20.48
N ILE A 483 10.20 -0.92 21.01
CA ILE A 483 10.48 -2.21 20.41
C ILE A 483 9.24 -2.63 19.62
N TRP A 484 9.35 -2.55 18.29
CA TRP A 484 8.26 -2.81 17.36
C TRP A 484 8.22 -4.30 17.00
N ILE A 485 7.26 -5.01 17.57
CA ILE A 485 6.96 -6.40 17.26
C ILE A 485 6.24 -6.42 15.91
N ALA A 486 7.01 -6.64 14.86
CA ALA A 486 6.61 -6.46 13.47
C ALA A 486 5.89 -7.72 12.94
N ASP A 487 4.76 -8.04 13.57
CA ASP A 487 3.96 -9.25 13.34
C ASP A 487 3.25 -9.27 11.98
N TRP A 488 2.68 -8.15 11.53
CA TRP A 488 2.19 -8.04 10.14
C TRP A 488 3.33 -8.11 9.12
N PHE A 489 4.45 -7.45 9.38
CA PHE A 489 5.64 -7.50 8.53
C PHE A 489 6.16 -8.94 8.34
N ALA A 490 6.22 -9.71 9.44
CA ALA A 490 6.55 -11.12 9.39
C ALA A 490 5.55 -11.95 8.55
N LYS A 491 4.25 -11.63 8.56
CA LYS A 491 3.28 -12.23 7.63
C LYS A 491 3.60 -11.85 6.17
N LEU A 492 3.81 -10.57 5.88
CA LEU A 492 4.09 -10.06 4.52
C LEU A 492 5.39 -10.62 3.92
N ASN A 493 6.37 -10.94 4.76
CA ASN A 493 7.59 -11.63 4.37
C ASN A 493 7.53 -13.16 4.61
N ASN A 494 6.32 -13.73 4.65
CA ASN A 494 6.03 -15.17 4.70
C ASN A 494 6.78 -15.96 5.81
N LYS A 495 6.97 -15.36 6.99
CA LYS A 495 7.54 -16.05 8.16
C LYS A 495 6.49 -16.93 8.83
N MET A 496 6.92 -18.06 9.39
CA MET A 496 6.05 -19.11 9.96
C MET A 496 4.94 -19.61 9.00
N GLY A 497 5.14 -19.46 7.69
CA GLY A 497 4.13 -19.73 6.65
C GLY A 497 2.96 -18.74 6.60
N GLY A 498 3.16 -17.49 7.05
CA GLY A 498 2.12 -16.47 7.12
C GLY A 498 1.15 -16.62 8.30
N ASP A 499 1.39 -17.59 9.19
CA ASP A 499 0.54 -17.91 10.33
C ASP A 499 0.73 -16.89 11.47
N LEU A 500 -0.22 -15.96 11.61
CA LEU A 500 -0.20 -14.92 12.64
C LEU A 500 -0.23 -15.48 14.07
N GLY A 501 -0.80 -16.67 14.31
CA GLY A 501 -0.79 -17.30 15.63
C GLY A 501 0.60 -17.81 16.02
N LYS A 502 1.33 -18.40 15.06
CA LYS A 502 2.75 -18.75 15.25
C LYS A 502 3.61 -17.50 15.41
N ILE A 503 3.38 -16.46 14.60
CA ILE A 503 4.09 -15.18 14.69
C ILE A 503 3.85 -14.51 16.06
N GLU A 504 2.62 -14.47 16.59
CA GLU A 504 2.35 -13.94 17.93
C GLU A 504 3.03 -14.76 19.03
N THR A 505 3.04 -16.09 18.89
CA THR A 505 3.77 -17.00 19.80
C THR A 505 5.27 -16.69 19.82
N VAL A 506 5.89 -16.48 18.65
CA VAL A 506 7.30 -16.04 18.56
C VAL A 506 7.49 -14.64 19.15
N GLY A 507 6.59 -13.69 18.90
CA GLY A 507 6.73 -12.32 19.41
C GLY A 507 6.66 -12.26 20.93
N ARG A 508 5.77 -13.05 21.55
CA ARG A 508 5.68 -13.23 23.01
C ARG A 508 6.95 -13.86 23.57
N TYR A 509 7.45 -14.93 22.93
CA TYR A 509 8.73 -15.55 23.27
C TYR A 509 9.90 -14.55 23.24
N MET A 510 9.96 -13.65 22.26
CA MET A 510 10.99 -12.63 22.17
C MET A 510 10.90 -11.59 23.30
N ILE A 511 9.69 -11.17 23.69
CA ILE A 511 9.46 -10.26 24.83
C ILE A 511 9.96 -10.87 26.15
N GLU A 512 9.67 -12.14 26.42
CA GLU A 512 10.14 -12.78 27.66
C GLU A 512 11.67 -12.96 27.71
N ILE A 513 12.34 -13.16 26.56
CA ILE A 513 13.81 -13.15 26.50
C ILE A 513 14.36 -11.76 26.84
N TRP A 514 13.84 -10.68 26.24
CA TRP A 514 14.33 -9.32 26.50
C TRP A 514 14.18 -8.92 27.98
N LYS A 515 13.10 -9.35 28.64
CA LYS A 515 12.95 -9.21 30.10
C LYS A 515 14.04 -9.97 30.86
N ALA A 516 14.23 -11.27 30.57
CA ALA A 516 15.17 -12.11 31.32
C ALA A 516 16.65 -11.76 31.11
N ILE A 517 17.03 -11.24 29.94
CA ILE A 517 18.39 -10.80 29.65
C ILE A 517 18.70 -9.39 30.19
N GLY A 518 17.80 -8.77 30.96
CA GLY A 518 18.08 -7.50 31.65
C GLY A 518 17.97 -6.25 30.79
N MET A 519 17.03 -6.21 29.82
CA MET A 519 16.62 -4.95 29.21
C MET A 519 15.95 -4.07 30.26
N ASP A 520 16.42 -2.81 30.40
CA ASP A 520 15.91 -1.92 31.44
C ASP A 520 14.50 -1.42 31.10
N LEU A 521 13.49 -2.08 31.69
CA LEU A 521 12.09 -1.66 31.58
C LEU A 521 11.72 -0.59 32.65
N GLY A 522 12.70 -0.11 33.41
CA GLY A 522 12.56 0.84 34.50
C GLY A 522 11.92 2.16 34.07
N GLY A 523 11.02 2.67 34.92
CA GLY A 523 10.35 3.96 34.72
C GLY A 523 9.52 4.09 33.44
N GLY A 524 9.21 2.99 32.73
CA GLY A 524 8.51 3.03 31.46
C GLY A 524 9.32 3.67 30.32
N LYS A 525 10.66 3.54 30.35
CA LYS A 525 11.54 4.00 29.26
C LYS A 525 11.52 3.07 28.03
N VAL A 526 11.03 1.83 28.15
CA VAL A 526 10.86 0.87 27.05
C VAL A 526 9.38 0.54 26.83
N GLU A 527 8.95 0.55 25.57
CA GLU A 527 7.59 0.24 25.14
C GLU A 527 7.62 -0.92 24.12
N PHE A 528 7.00 -2.08 24.42
CA PHE A 528 6.80 -3.17 23.46
C PHE A 528 5.49 -2.98 22.72
N LEU A 529 5.55 -2.65 21.43
CA LEU A 529 4.40 -2.27 20.59
C LEU A 529 4.19 -3.30 19.48
N TRP A 530 2.95 -3.73 19.25
CA TRP A 530 2.60 -4.73 18.24
C TRP A 530 2.07 -4.07 16.97
N SER A 531 2.65 -4.39 15.82
CA SER A 531 2.33 -3.67 14.57
C SER A 531 0.86 -3.80 14.18
N SER A 532 0.28 -5.01 14.25
CA SER A 532 -1.14 -5.25 13.99
C SER A 532 -2.08 -4.45 14.91
N LYS A 533 -1.73 -4.30 16.20
CA LYS A 533 -2.58 -3.68 17.23
C LYS A 533 -2.54 -2.16 17.11
N GLU A 534 -1.34 -1.59 17.00
CA GLU A 534 -1.16 -0.15 16.86
C GLU A 534 -1.70 0.37 15.53
N ILE A 535 -1.45 -0.33 14.41
CA ILE A 535 -1.95 0.10 13.10
C ILE A 535 -3.48 0.03 13.04
N ASN A 536 -4.11 -1.05 13.53
CA ASN A 536 -5.58 -1.12 13.58
C ASN A 536 -6.21 -0.05 14.48
N ALA A 537 -5.58 0.28 15.61
CA ALA A 537 -6.09 1.28 16.54
C ALA A 537 -6.04 2.74 16.01
N ARG A 538 -5.23 3.00 14.97
CA ARG A 538 -5.02 4.32 14.35
C ARG A 538 -4.89 4.21 12.83
N ALA A 539 -5.76 3.41 12.22
CA ALA A 539 -5.68 3.04 10.80
C ALA A 539 -5.88 4.22 9.85
N ASP A 540 -6.63 5.23 10.29
CA ASP A 540 -6.85 6.54 9.66
C ASP A 540 -5.60 7.44 9.68
N GLU A 541 -4.73 7.33 10.70
CA GLU A 541 -3.39 7.96 10.70
C GLU A 541 -2.41 7.18 9.81
N TYR A 542 -2.44 5.84 9.88
CA TYR A 542 -1.41 4.99 9.28
C TYR A 542 -1.54 4.81 7.76
N TRP A 543 -2.70 4.36 7.28
CA TRP A 543 -2.82 3.93 5.88
C TRP A 543 -2.76 5.09 4.87
N PRO A 544 -3.35 6.27 5.13
CA PRO A 544 -3.12 7.44 4.27
C PRO A 544 -1.65 7.83 4.15
N LEU A 545 -0.83 7.62 5.21
CA LEU A 545 0.61 7.84 5.18
C LEU A 545 1.35 6.79 4.34
N VAL A 546 1.03 5.49 4.50
CA VAL A 546 1.58 4.43 3.64
C VAL A 546 1.28 4.70 2.17
N LEU A 547 0.04 5.08 1.86
CA LEU A 547 -0.42 5.40 0.52
C LEU A 547 0.26 6.65 -0.06
N ASP A 548 0.55 7.68 0.75
CA ASP A 548 1.26 8.88 0.29
C ASP A 548 2.75 8.61 0.04
N ILE A 549 3.41 7.85 0.92
CA ILE A 549 4.78 7.35 0.70
C ILE A 549 4.86 6.52 -0.59
N ALA A 550 3.90 5.62 -0.80
CA ALA A 550 3.82 4.79 -2.00
C ALA A 550 3.51 5.60 -3.28
N SER A 551 2.78 6.72 -3.15
CA SER A 551 2.45 7.61 -4.28
C SER A 551 3.63 8.47 -4.71
N ASN A 552 4.49 8.88 -3.77
CA ASN A 552 5.65 9.74 -4.01
C ASN A 552 6.93 8.98 -4.43
N ASN A 553 6.88 7.65 -4.55
CA ASN A 553 8.03 6.82 -4.90
C ASN A 553 7.76 5.91 -6.11
N SER A 554 8.72 5.81 -7.04
CA SER A 554 8.63 4.82 -8.12
C SER A 554 8.87 3.40 -7.59
N LEU A 555 8.27 2.42 -8.26
CA LEU A 555 8.39 1.00 -7.92
C LEU A 555 9.87 0.58 -7.77
N ASN A 556 10.74 1.03 -8.68
CA ASN A 556 12.18 0.79 -8.63
C ASN A 556 12.88 1.37 -7.39
N ARG A 557 12.40 2.50 -6.83
CA ARG A 557 12.94 3.05 -5.57
C ARG A 557 12.57 2.19 -4.37
N ILE A 558 11.40 1.54 -4.41
CA ILE A 558 10.92 0.63 -3.36
C ILE A 558 11.54 -0.77 -3.48
N ILE A 559 11.68 -1.32 -4.69
CA ILE A 559 12.38 -2.61 -4.93
C ILE A 559 13.81 -2.56 -4.37
N ARG A 560 14.52 -1.43 -4.49
CA ARG A 560 15.85 -1.26 -3.88
C ARG A 560 15.89 -1.51 -2.37
N CYS A 561 14.77 -1.33 -1.66
CA CYS A 561 14.65 -1.60 -0.23
C CYS A 561 14.42 -3.09 0.10
N SER A 562 14.36 -4.02 -0.87
CA SER A 562 14.17 -5.47 -0.64
C SER A 562 15.15 -6.08 0.39
N GLN A 563 16.34 -5.51 0.52
CA GLN A 563 17.37 -5.95 1.45
C GLN A 563 16.91 -5.89 2.93
N ILE A 564 16.03 -4.96 3.30
CA ILE A 564 15.56 -4.78 4.69
C ILE A 564 14.82 -6.02 5.22
N MET A 565 14.18 -6.75 4.30
CA MET A 565 13.42 -7.98 4.54
C MET A 565 14.20 -9.25 4.12
N GLY A 566 15.51 -9.13 3.85
CA GLY A 566 16.38 -10.23 3.44
C GLY A 566 16.15 -10.74 2.02
N ARG A 567 15.69 -9.88 1.10
CA ARG A 567 15.41 -10.22 -0.32
C ARG A 567 16.33 -9.46 -1.28
N SER A 568 16.64 -10.07 -2.42
CA SER A 568 17.41 -9.45 -3.50
C SER A 568 16.53 -8.56 -4.39
N GLU A 569 17.13 -7.54 -5.01
CA GLU A 569 16.47 -6.72 -6.06
C GLU A 569 16.20 -7.55 -7.35
N LYS A 570 16.66 -8.81 -7.38
CA LYS A 570 16.46 -9.80 -8.46
C LYS A 570 15.48 -10.92 -8.12
N ASP A 571 14.97 -10.98 -6.88
CA ASP A 571 14.02 -12.03 -6.49
C ASP A 571 12.65 -11.80 -7.16
N GLU A 572 11.86 -12.85 -7.41
CA GLU A 572 10.44 -12.65 -7.72
C GLU A 572 9.70 -12.21 -6.45
N LEU A 573 9.39 -10.92 -6.37
CA LEU A 573 8.72 -10.32 -5.22
C LEU A 573 7.19 -10.46 -5.33
N THR A 574 6.53 -10.61 -4.19
CA THR A 574 5.08 -10.43 -4.05
C THR A 574 4.71 -8.94 -3.95
N ALA A 575 3.47 -8.59 -4.26
CA ALA A 575 3.01 -7.20 -4.08
C ALA A 575 3.06 -6.76 -2.59
N ALA A 576 2.90 -7.69 -1.65
CA ALA A 576 3.13 -7.46 -0.22
C ALA A 576 4.56 -6.97 0.08
N GLN A 577 5.56 -7.44 -0.67
CA GLN A 577 6.96 -7.01 -0.54
C GLN A 577 7.25 -5.64 -1.20
N ILE A 578 6.28 -5.06 -1.91
CA ILE A 578 6.27 -3.63 -2.32
C ILE A 578 5.55 -2.76 -1.29
N ILE A 579 4.54 -3.30 -0.61
CA ILE A 579 3.85 -2.61 0.49
C ILE A 579 4.75 -2.52 1.73
N TYR A 580 5.49 -3.59 2.06
CA TYR A 580 6.34 -3.69 3.26
C TYR A 580 7.30 -2.49 3.44
N PRO A 581 8.11 -2.03 2.46
CA PRO A 581 9.00 -0.88 2.68
C PRO A 581 8.25 0.45 2.78
N CYS A 582 7.04 0.56 2.22
CA CYS A 582 6.19 1.73 2.42
C CYS A 582 5.62 1.77 3.84
N MET A 583 5.22 0.61 4.39
CA MET A 583 4.82 0.44 5.78
C MET A 583 5.96 0.74 6.76
N GLN A 584 7.15 0.16 6.59
CA GLN A 584 8.29 0.42 7.50
C GLN A 584 8.79 1.87 7.41
N CYS A 585 8.59 2.55 6.27
CA CYS A 585 8.81 3.98 6.15
C CYS A 585 7.74 4.80 6.90
N ALA A 586 6.48 4.36 6.90
CA ALA A 586 5.40 4.99 7.66
C ALA A 586 5.59 4.84 9.18
N ASP A 587 6.04 3.67 9.66
CA ASP A 587 6.29 3.36 11.07
C ASP A 587 7.16 4.43 11.75
N ILE A 588 8.20 4.91 11.07
CA ILE A 588 9.14 5.92 11.58
C ILE A 588 8.40 7.21 12.01
N PHE A 589 7.42 7.64 11.21
CA PHE A 589 6.62 8.84 11.50
C PHE A 589 5.46 8.54 12.46
N PHE A 590 4.84 7.38 12.32
CA PHE A 590 3.68 6.92 13.11
C PHE A 590 4.01 6.62 14.57
N LEU A 591 5.17 6.00 14.82
CA LEU A 591 5.75 5.81 16.15
C LEU A 591 6.36 7.10 16.72
N LYS A 592 6.47 8.14 15.88
CA LYS A 592 7.02 9.48 16.20
C LYS A 592 8.49 9.39 16.64
N ALA A 593 9.25 8.52 15.98
CA ALA A 593 10.66 8.30 16.25
C ALA A 593 11.51 9.51 15.83
N ASP A 594 12.45 9.90 16.70
CA ASP A 594 13.52 10.83 16.38
C ASP A 594 14.77 10.08 15.89
N ILE A 595 14.99 8.85 16.36
CA ILE A 595 16.13 8.00 16.01
C ILE A 595 15.66 6.62 15.53
N CYS A 596 15.98 6.29 14.29
CA CYS A 596 15.89 4.93 13.75
C CYS A 596 17.14 4.15 14.20
N GLN A 597 17.00 3.28 15.21
CA GLN A 597 18.13 2.56 15.83
C GLN A 597 18.12 1.06 15.45
N LEU A 598 18.11 0.81 14.14
CA LEU A 598 18.07 -0.52 13.53
C LEU A 598 19.47 -0.94 13.04
N GLY A 599 19.60 -2.16 12.49
CA GLY A 599 20.86 -2.63 11.90
C GLY A 599 21.20 -1.92 10.57
N MET A 600 22.47 -1.99 10.15
CA MET A 600 22.94 -1.44 8.86
C MET A 600 22.18 -1.97 7.64
N ASP A 601 21.61 -3.18 7.69
CA ASP A 601 20.77 -3.72 6.60
C ASP A 601 19.43 -2.97 6.42
N GLN A 602 18.92 -2.32 7.47
CA GLN A 602 17.71 -1.49 7.42
C GLN A 602 17.96 -0.07 6.86
N ARG A 603 19.23 0.32 6.64
CA ARG A 603 19.63 1.66 6.22
C ARG A 603 18.85 2.20 5.00
N LYS A 604 18.56 1.35 4.00
CA LYS A 604 17.89 1.77 2.76
C LYS A 604 16.48 2.36 2.95
N VAL A 605 15.71 1.86 3.93
CA VAL A 605 14.36 2.39 4.25
C VAL A 605 14.42 3.57 5.23
N ASN A 606 15.40 3.59 6.14
CA ASN A 606 15.66 4.77 6.96
C ASN A 606 16.07 5.99 6.11
N VAL A 607 16.85 5.77 5.04
CA VAL A 607 17.16 6.80 4.03
C VAL A 607 15.91 7.18 3.22
N LEU A 608 15.03 6.22 2.87
CA LEU A 608 13.74 6.52 2.20
C LEU A 608 12.88 7.49 3.02
N ALA A 609 12.84 7.35 4.35
CA ALA A 609 12.14 8.29 5.22
C ALA A 609 12.78 9.69 5.22
N ARG A 610 14.12 9.78 5.18
CA ARG A 610 14.84 11.07 5.07
C ARG A 610 14.67 11.75 3.70
N GLU A 611 14.48 10.98 2.64
CA GLU A 611 14.11 11.47 1.29
C GLU A 611 12.65 11.93 1.25
N TYR A 612 11.72 11.15 1.80
CA TYR A 612 10.29 11.50 1.89
C TYR A 612 10.07 12.80 2.68
N CYS A 613 10.85 13.05 3.74
CA CYS A 613 10.86 14.34 4.44
C CYS A 613 11.11 15.55 3.52
N ASP A 614 11.95 15.42 2.47
CA ASP A 614 12.16 16.53 1.52
C ASP A 614 10.94 16.75 0.61
N VAL A 615 10.26 15.66 0.24
CA VAL A 615 9.03 15.71 -0.56
C VAL A 615 7.92 16.44 0.20
N ILE A 616 7.66 16.05 1.46
CA ILE A 616 6.67 16.71 2.33
C ILE A 616 7.19 17.99 3.01
N LYS A 617 8.42 18.43 2.68
CA LYS A 617 9.09 19.63 3.24
C LYS A 617 9.22 19.63 4.78
N ARG A 618 9.25 18.45 5.41
CA ARG A 618 9.44 18.26 6.85
C ARG A 618 10.90 18.52 7.23
N LYS A 619 11.15 19.65 7.90
CA LYS A 619 12.49 20.06 8.36
C LYS A 619 13.13 19.06 9.33
N ASN A 620 12.35 18.53 10.28
CA ASN A 620 12.84 17.62 11.32
C ASN A 620 12.85 16.18 10.79
N LYS A 621 13.98 15.78 10.21
CA LYS A 621 14.25 14.41 9.72
C LYS A 621 14.57 13.46 10.89
N PRO A 622 14.27 12.16 10.77
CA PRO A 622 14.75 11.15 11.72
C PRO A 622 16.26 10.99 11.58
N ILE A 623 16.97 10.86 12.70
CA ILE A 623 18.36 10.40 12.74
C ILE A 623 18.37 8.91 12.39
N ILE A 624 19.32 8.48 11.55
CA ILE A 624 19.63 7.06 11.37
C ILE A 624 20.83 6.76 12.25
N LEU A 625 20.69 5.82 13.18
CA LEU A 625 21.76 5.38 14.09
C LEU A 625 21.93 3.87 13.93
N SER A 626 22.49 3.50 12.78
CA SER A 626 22.58 2.12 12.31
C SER A 626 23.59 1.34 13.16
N HIS A 627 23.19 0.25 13.81
CA HIS A 627 24.13 -0.58 14.57
C HIS A 627 24.81 -1.65 13.71
N HIS A 628 26.01 -2.05 14.16
CA HIS A 628 26.87 -3.05 13.55
C HIS A 628 26.18 -4.42 13.38
N MET A 629 26.56 -5.16 12.33
CA MET A 629 25.95 -6.42 11.92
C MET A 629 26.78 -7.62 12.40
N LEU A 630 26.47 -8.13 13.60
CA LEU A 630 27.25 -9.23 14.19
C LEU A 630 27.27 -10.49 13.28
N PRO A 631 28.46 -11.01 12.91
CA PRO A 631 28.62 -12.03 11.87
C PRO A 631 28.13 -13.41 12.27
N GLY A 632 27.99 -14.28 11.28
CA GLY A 632 27.83 -15.72 11.48
C GLY A 632 29.15 -16.36 11.93
N LEU A 633 29.06 -17.54 12.55
CA LEU A 633 30.21 -18.24 13.11
C LEU A 633 31.12 -18.91 12.08
N GLN A 634 30.73 -18.98 10.79
CA GLN A 634 31.57 -19.58 9.73
C GLN A 634 32.27 -18.49 8.90
N GLU A 635 33.33 -18.89 8.21
CA GLU A 635 34.11 -18.03 7.30
C GLU A 635 33.21 -17.38 6.24
N GLY A 636 33.42 -16.08 5.99
CA GLY A 636 32.66 -15.29 5.00
C GLY A 636 31.19 -15.00 5.35
N GLN A 637 30.71 -15.32 6.55
CA GLN A 637 29.33 -15.04 6.95
C GLN A 637 29.18 -13.64 7.57
N GLU A 638 29.00 -12.60 6.75
CA GLU A 638 28.76 -11.20 7.16
C GLU A 638 27.58 -11.00 8.16
N LYS A 639 26.71 -11.99 8.34
CA LYS A 639 25.55 -11.91 9.26
C LYS A 639 25.09 -13.30 9.71
N MET A 640 24.72 -13.44 10.98
CA MET A 640 24.00 -14.61 11.50
C MET A 640 22.73 -14.95 10.68
N SER A 641 22.54 -16.24 10.39
CA SER A 641 21.43 -16.73 9.57
C SER A 641 20.53 -17.70 10.33
N LYS A 642 19.26 -17.31 10.57
CA LYS A 642 18.25 -18.22 11.16
C LYS A 642 18.01 -19.50 10.32
N SER A 643 18.45 -19.53 9.06
CA SER A 643 18.36 -20.71 8.20
C SER A 643 19.58 -21.64 8.25
N ASP A 644 20.65 -21.26 8.94
CA ASP A 644 21.75 -22.15 9.32
C ASP A 644 21.89 -22.14 10.86
N PRO A 645 21.31 -23.12 11.57
CA PRO A 645 21.38 -23.18 13.03
C PRO A 645 22.79 -23.34 13.61
N SER A 646 23.81 -23.65 12.79
CA SER A 646 25.22 -23.71 13.21
C SER A 646 25.94 -22.36 13.07
N SER A 647 25.50 -21.49 12.14
CA SER A 647 26.02 -20.12 11.97
C SER A 647 25.77 -19.19 13.17
N SER A 648 24.84 -19.54 14.06
CA SER A 648 24.22 -18.61 15.00
C SER A 648 24.13 -19.19 16.41
N ILE A 649 24.55 -18.43 17.43
CA ILE A 649 24.16 -18.70 18.82
C ILE A 649 22.74 -18.17 19.04
N PHE A 650 21.87 -19.00 19.62
CA PHE A 650 20.52 -18.61 20.01
C PHE A 650 20.40 -18.39 21.52
N MET A 651 19.45 -17.53 21.91
CA MET A 651 19.19 -17.16 23.31
C MET A 651 18.72 -18.34 24.19
N ASP A 652 18.31 -19.43 23.56
CA ASP A 652 17.78 -20.67 24.14
C ASP A 652 18.62 -21.91 23.77
N ASP A 653 19.91 -21.71 23.42
CA ASP A 653 20.91 -22.78 23.31
C ASP A 653 21.47 -23.16 24.69
N GLU A 654 21.54 -24.47 24.98
CA GLU A 654 22.17 -25.01 26.19
C GLU A 654 23.71 -24.82 26.18
N GLU A 655 24.34 -24.92 27.35
CA GLU A 655 25.79 -24.64 27.51
C GLU A 655 26.69 -25.44 26.56
N ALA A 656 26.38 -26.73 26.37
CA ALA A 656 27.10 -27.61 25.46
C ALA A 656 26.94 -27.20 23.99
N ALA A 657 25.75 -26.70 23.59
CA ALA A 657 25.50 -26.26 22.23
C ALA A 657 26.21 -24.94 21.90
N VAL A 658 26.31 -24.02 22.88
CA VAL A 658 27.15 -22.81 22.75
C VAL A 658 28.62 -23.20 22.62
N HIS A 659 29.10 -24.13 23.47
CA HIS A 659 30.48 -24.60 23.42
C HIS A 659 30.82 -25.26 22.08
N GLU A 660 29.99 -26.19 21.60
CA GLU A 660 30.19 -26.87 20.31
C GLU A 660 30.27 -25.88 19.15
N LYS A 661 29.38 -24.88 19.12
CA LYS A 661 29.35 -23.85 18.07
C LYS A 661 30.57 -22.95 18.11
N ILE A 662 30.99 -22.47 19.29
CA ILE A 662 32.19 -21.63 19.42
C ILE A 662 33.47 -22.42 19.12
N GLN A 663 33.56 -23.70 19.49
CA GLN A 663 34.68 -24.57 19.10
C GLN A 663 34.76 -24.73 17.57
N LYS A 664 33.62 -24.89 16.89
CA LYS A 664 33.53 -25.00 15.42
C LYS A 664 33.65 -23.67 14.65
N ALA A 665 33.57 -22.53 15.34
CA ALA A 665 33.56 -21.22 14.70
C ALA A 665 34.89 -20.90 13.97
N PHE A 666 34.83 -20.04 12.96
CA PHE A 666 36.01 -19.48 12.31
C PHE A 666 36.78 -18.61 13.31
N CYS A 667 38.07 -18.87 13.45
CA CYS A 667 38.98 -18.16 14.34
C CYS A 667 40.43 -18.45 13.92
N PRO A 668 40.87 -17.93 12.76
CA PRO A 668 42.22 -18.16 12.23
C PRO A 668 43.28 -17.56 13.17
N PRO A 669 44.40 -18.26 13.46
CA PRO A 669 45.45 -17.74 14.32
C PRO A 669 46.08 -16.48 13.72
N LYS A 670 46.35 -15.47 14.56
CA LYS A 670 46.97 -14.19 14.20
C LYS A 670 46.23 -13.33 13.16
N ILE A 671 44.97 -13.65 12.87
CA ILE A 671 44.13 -12.90 11.92
C ILE A 671 42.89 -12.38 12.66
N VAL A 672 42.81 -11.06 12.77
CA VAL A 672 41.72 -10.31 13.43
C VAL A 672 40.59 -9.99 12.46
N GLU A 673 40.91 -9.66 11.21
CA GLU A 673 39.94 -9.35 10.16
C GLU A 673 38.98 -10.53 9.92
N GLN A 674 37.67 -10.24 9.90
CA GLN A 674 36.58 -11.21 9.66
C GLN A 674 36.60 -12.42 10.61
N ASN A 675 37.08 -12.23 11.85
CA ASN A 675 37.15 -13.26 12.89
C ASN A 675 35.93 -13.13 13.85
N PRO A 676 34.86 -13.92 13.66
CA PRO A 676 33.62 -13.75 14.42
C PRO A 676 33.81 -13.98 15.92
N CYS A 677 34.81 -14.77 16.34
CA CYS A 677 35.10 -14.94 17.76
C CYS A 677 35.61 -13.64 18.40
N LEU A 678 36.44 -12.87 17.71
CA LEU A 678 36.93 -11.57 18.19
C LEU A 678 35.83 -10.51 18.17
N GLU A 679 35.01 -10.46 17.11
CA GLU A 679 33.86 -9.54 17.04
C GLU A 679 32.83 -9.83 18.15
N TYR A 680 32.60 -11.10 18.51
CA TYR A 680 31.72 -11.45 19.63
C TYR A 680 32.31 -10.99 20.97
N ILE A 681 33.65 -10.95 21.12
CA ILE A 681 34.29 -10.38 22.31
C ILE A 681 34.14 -8.84 22.30
N GLN A 682 34.38 -8.19 21.17
CA GLN A 682 34.30 -6.74 20.99
C GLN A 682 32.90 -6.16 21.22
N TYR A 683 31.86 -6.79 20.66
CA TYR A 683 30.50 -6.24 20.63
C TYR A 683 29.54 -6.86 21.67
N ILE A 684 29.92 -7.96 22.32
CA ILE A 684 29.12 -8.58 23.39
C ILE A 684 29.91 -8.72 24.70
N VAL A 685 31.06 -9.40 24.72
CA VAL A 685 31.70 -9.76 26.01
C VAL A 685 32.29 -8.55 26.74
N LEU A 686 33.11 -7.74 26.05
CA LEU A 686 33.70 -6.53 26.63
C LEU A 686 32.62 -5.50 27.04
N PRO A 687 31.59 -5.18 26.22
CA PRO A 687 30.52 -4.27 26.64
C PRO A 687 29.61 -4.80 27.76
N TRP A 688 29.62 -6.11 28.04
CA TRP A 688 28.82 -6.72 29.10
C TRP A 688 29.56 -6.79 30.45
N PHE A 689 30.83 -7.20 30.45
CA PHE A 689 31.62 -7.36 31.68
C PHE A 689 32.60 -6.20 31.96
N ASN A 690 32.89 -5.35 30.98
CA ASN A 690 33.97 -4.34 30.96
C ASN A 690 35.39 -4.94 30.93
N GLU A 691 35.52 -6.26 30.88
CA GLU A 691 36.77 -6.99 30.71
C GLU A 691 36.53 -8.39 30.12
N PHE A 692 37.57 -9.02 29.59
CA PHE A 692 37.57 -10.38 29.08
C PHE A 692 38.76 -11.14 29.68
N THR A 693 38.49 -12.19 30.47
CA THR A 693 39.52 -12.98 31.14
C THR A 693 39.69 -14.34 30.46
N VAL A 694 40.90 -14.62 29.97
CA VAL A 694 41.30 -15.91 29.43
C VAL A 694 41.99 -16.71 30.53
N GLU A 695 41.41 -17.86 30.87
CA GLU A 695 41.96 -18.81 31.84
C GLU A 695 42.77 -19.88 31.10
N ARG A 696 44.06 -20.04 31.45
CA ARG A 696 44.99 -20.96 30.79
C ARG A 696 46.16 -21.34 31.68
N GLY A 697 46.78 -22.50 31.43
CA GLY A 697 47.90 -23.02 32.21
C GLY A 697 49.13 -22.11 32.17
N ALA A 698 50.03 -22.25 33.15
CA ALA A 698 51.27 -21.49 33.24
C ALA A 698 52.14 -21.65 31.97
N ASP A 699 52.19 -22.87 31.41
CA ASP A 699 52.93 -23.19 30.18
C ASP A 699 52.37 -22.50 28.93
N ASN A 700 51.10 -22.07 28.96
CA ASN A 700 50.44 -21.27 27.92
C ASN A 700 50.46 -19.75 28.22
N GLY A 701 51.31 -19.30 29.14
CA GLY A 701 51.43 -17.89 29.53
C GLY A 701 50.48 -17.42 30.64
N GLY A 702 49.74 -18.34 31.29
CA GLY A 702 48.90 -18.06 32.46
C GLY A 702 47.66 -17.19 32.21
N ASN A 703 46.81 -17.05 33.23
CA ASN A 703 45.58 -16.26 33.13
C ASN A 703 45.88 -14.79 32.79
N LYS A 704 45.17 -14.24 31.80
CA LYS A 704 45.30 -12.84 31.35
C LYS A 704 43.92 -12.19 31.19
N THR A 705 43.80 -10.95 31.64
CA THR A 705 42.57 -10.15 31.58
C THR A 705 42.78 -8.94 30.69
N PHE A 706 41.93 -8.82 29.67
CA PHE A 706 41.91 -7.73 28.69
C PHE A 706 40.78 -6.76 29.06
N LYS A 707 41.08 -5.47 29.13
CA LYS A 707 40.13 -4.39 29.44
C LYS A 707 39.71 -3.59 28.21
N SER A 708 40.46 -3.69 27.12
CA SER A 708 40.10 -3.13 25.83
C SER A 708 40.23 -4.17 24.70
N PHE A 709 39.65 -3.86 23.53
CA PHE A 709 39.78 -4.74 22.37
C PHE A 709 41.17 -4.65 21.73
N GLU A 710 41.80 -3.48 21.83
CA GLU A 710 43.15 -3.20 21.33
C GLU A 710 44.20 -4.03 22.08
N GLU A 711 44.07 -4.19 23.40
CA GLU A 711 44.91 -5.10 24.21
C GLU A 711 44.78 -6.55 23.73
N LEU A 712 43.56 -6.99 23.42
CA LEU A 712 43.28 -8.35 22.93
C LEU A 712 43.83 -8.60 21.53
N VAL A 713 43.74 -7.60 20.65
CA VAL A 713 44.27 -7.64 19.27
C VAL A 713 45.78 -7.82 19.26
N VAL A 714 46.52 -7.05 20.06
CA VAL A 714 48.00 -7.16 20.13
C VAL A 714 48.45 -8.56 20.55
N ASP A 715 47.80 -9.16 21.55
CA ASP A 715 48.04 -10.55 21.97
C ASP A 715 47.71 -11.58 20.89
N TYR A 716 46.63 -11.37 20.15
CA TYR A 716 46.17 -12.33 19.16
C TYR A 716 47.02 -12.30 17.88
N GLU A 717 47.37 -11.11 17.37
CA GLU A 717 48.21 -10.92 16.19
C GLU A 717 49.67 -11.33 16.43
N SER A 718 50.23 -11.00 17.61
CA SER A 718 51.55 -11.51 18.01
C SER A 718 51.54 -13.04 18.17
N GLY A 719 50.40 -13.61 18.57
CA GLY A 719 50.22 -15.03 18.88
C GLY A 719 50.54 -15.38 20.34
N GLU A 720 50.64 -14.40 21.23
CA GLU A 720 50.62 -14.64 22.69
C GLU A 720 49.29 -15.24 23.16
N LEU A 721 48.19 -15.01 22.43
CA LEU A 721 46.89 -15.63 22.67
C LEU A 721 46.53 -16.64 21.57
N HIS A 722 46.45 -17.92 21.94
CA HIS A 722 46.09 -19.00 21.02
C HIS A 722 44.55 -19.07 20.81
N PRO A 723 44.05 -19.35 19.58
CA PRO A 723 42.60 -19.34 19.30
C PRO A 723 41.77 -20.34 20.13
N TYR A 724 42.38 -21.44 20.59
CA TYR A 724 41.69 -22.41 21.45
C TYR A 724 41.35 -21.81 22.83
N ASP A 725 42.30 -21.12 23.45
CA ASP A 725 42.13 -20.50 24.77
C ASP A 725 41.10 -19.36 24.69
N LEU A 726 41.18 -18.55 23.63
CA LEU A 726 40.19 -17.51 23.32
C LEU A 726 38.79 -18.10 23.15
N LYS A 727 38.63 -19.18 22.36
CA LYS A 727 37.33 -19.86 22.18
C LYS A 727 36.77 -20.44 23.47
N LEU A 728 37.62 -21.01 24.32
CA LEU A 728 37.22 -21.56 25.60
C LEU A 728 36.70 -20.46 26.54
N ALA A 729 37.43 -19.35 26.64
CA ALA A 729 37.03 -18.18 27.42
C ALA A 729 35.75 -17.52 26.86
N LEU A 730 35.65 -17.32 25.54
CA LEU A 730 34.44 -16.81 24.88
C LEU A 730 33.22 -17.70 25.14
N SER A 731 33.38 -19.02 25.03
CA SER A 731 32.32 -19.98 25.36
C SER A 731 31.87 -19.88 26.82
N LYS A 732 32.80 -19.68 27.76
CA LYS A 732 32.50 -19.45 29.18
C LYS A 732 31.72 -18.15 29.38
N SER A 733 32.20 -17.04 28.83
CA SER A 733 31.55 -15.72 28.91
C SER A 733 30.14 -15.72 28.34
N LEU A 734 29.93 -16.26 27.13
CA LEU A 734 28.59 -16.34 26.52
C LEU A 734 27.63 -17.22 27.33
N ASN A 735 28.13 -18.31 27.94
CA ASN A 735 27.31 -19.16 28.81
C ASN A 735 26.88 -18.44 30.09
N THR A 736 27.75 -17.62 30.70
CA THR A 736 27.39 -16.76 31.83
C THR A 736 26.33 -15.73 31.44
N ILE A 737 26.47 -15.07 30.27
CA ILE A 737 25.50 -14.07 29.79
C ILE A 737 24.13 -14.69 29.52
N LEU A 738 24.07 -15.90 28.96
CA LEU A 738 22.81 -16.59 28.62
C LEU A 738 22.09 -17.23 29.81
N GLN A 739 22.74 -17.38 30.97
CA GLN A 739 22.17 -18.10 32.12
C GLN A 739 20.82 -17.55 32.61
N PRO A 740 20.57 -16.22 32.73
CA PRO A 740 19.27 -15.69 33.15
C PRO A 740 18.10 -16.15 32.25
N VAL A 741 18.34 -16.22 30.94
CA VAL A 741 17.34 -16.71 29.97
C VAL A 741 17.13 -18.21 30.11
N ARG A 742 18.21 -18.99 30.29
CA ARG A 742 18.07 -20.43 30.61
C ARG A 742 17.32 -20.67 31.91
N GLU A 743 17.47 -19.81 32.91
CA GLU A 743 16.73 -19.93 34.18
C GLU A 743 15.25 -19.57 34.03
N LEU A 744 14.91 -18.52 33.28
CA LEU A 744 13.53 -18.23 32.89
C LEU A 744 12.89 -19.46 32.21
N LEU A 745 13.52 -19.98 31.16
CA LEU A 745 12.99 -21.10 30.36
C LEU A 745 12.92 -22.44 31.13
N ARG A 746 13.58 -22.54 32.29
CA ARG A 746 13.46 -23.69 33.21
C ARG A 746 12.37 -23.48 34.28
N LYS A 747 12.25 -22.26 34.82
CA LYS A 747 11.44 -21.94 36.01
C LYS A 747 10.02 -21.46 35.66
N ASP A 748 9.86 -20.65 34.61
CA ASP A 748 8.55 -20.11 34.22
C ASP A 748 7.84 -21.02 33.21
N GLY A 749 6.61 -21.41 33.54
CA GLY A 749 5.83 -22.34 32.71
C GLY A 749 5.38 -21.76 31.36
N ILE A 750 5.14 -20.44 31.29
CA ILE A 750 4.68 -19.78 30.06
C ILE A 750 5.86 -19.64 29.10
N ALA A 751 6.98 -19.09 29.55
CA ALA A 751 8.19 -18.93 28.75
C ALA A 751 8.74 -20.27 28.24
N LYS A 752 8.66 -21.32 29.08
CA LYS A 752 9.04 -22.70 28.72
C LYS A 752 8.19 -23.27 27.57
N GLU A 753 6.85 -23.19 27.67
CA GLU A 753 5.97 -23.67 26.61
C GLU A 753 6.05 -22.79 25.34
N LEU A 754 6.26 -21.47 25.48
CA LEU A 754 6.57 -20.58 24.35
C LEU A 754 7.85 -21.03 23.62
N SER A 755 8.96 -21.26 24.32
CA SER A 755 10.21 -21.74 23.70
C SER A 755 10.04 -23.10 23.01
N LYS A 756 9.34 -24.04 23.67
CA LYS A 756 9.00 -25.36 23.12
C LYS A 756 8.19 -25.26 21.82
N CYS A 757 7.18 -24.39 21.77
CA CYS A 757 6.43 -24.12 20.54
C CYS A 757 7.31 -23.52 19.44
N VAL A 758 8.13 -22.51 19.77
CA VAL A 758 9.05 -21.87 18.79
C VAL A 758 10.12 -22.83 18.28
N LYS A 759 10.62 -23.75 19.11
CA LYS A 759 11.54 -24.84 18.70
C LYS A 759 10.87 -25.89 17.79
N ALA A 760 9.54 -26.04 17.87
CA ALA A 760 8.78 -26.97 17.02
C ALA A 760 8.31 -26.37 15.68
N TYR A 761 8.38 -25.04 15.49
CA TYR A 761 7.93 -24.40 14.27
C TYR A 761 8.97 -24.47 13.13
N ARG A 762 8.51 -24.85 11.94
CA ARG A 762 9.31 -24.78 10.71
C ARG A 762 9.55 -23.33 10.31
N ILE A 763 10.82 -22.91 10.28
CA ILE A 763 11.23 -21.61 9.72
C ILE A 763 10.97 -21.61 8.21
N THR A 764 10.34 -20.53 7.73
CA THR A 764 10.07 -20.26 6.30
C THR A 764 10.78 -18.97 5.89
N LYS A 765 11.05 -18.81 4.58
CA LYS A 765 11.80 -17.68 4.02
C LYS A 765 10.91 -16.69 3.28
#